data_AF-A0A935NYB3-F1
#
_entry.id   AF-A0A935NYB3-F1
#
_cell.length_a   1.000
_cell.length_b   1.000
_cell.length_c   1.000
_cell.angle_alpha   90.00
_cell.angle_beta   90.00
_cell.angle_gamma   90.00
#
_symmetry.space_group_name_H-M   'P 1'
#
loop_
_entity.id
_entity.type
_entity.pdbx_description
1 polymer ?
#
loop_
_entity_poly.entity_id
_entity_poly.type
_entity_poly.pdbx_seq_one_letter_code
_entity_poly.pdbx_strand_id
1 'polypeptide(L)'
;MPGARGTLAEARFEPISRRAPGPGELELEVLATGVNFRDVLNVLGMYPGDPGPLGGECVGRVVAVGPGAQGAQVGERVLVLFPPQGGFSSHLTVAAEQVFAVPASLPTAVAASLVVAYVTAYHGLVELGRLAPGELVLIHAAAGGVGLAAVELAQRLGARVIATAGSPRKRALLRARGVQVVMDSRSTEFGEEILRLTEGRGVDVVLNSLTGAGLAESLRVLVPGGRFLELGKRELLTEEQLRQSGRAVSYQAFDIIDLGRREPAHLRALVDQALAEAATGRFRVMPVRTFAHNQAQACLRFMAKARHSGRLVVEGAAATGSSNVTRGDGSYLITGGLGALGLLTAEWLVRSGARHLAVLGRSLPDAAASARLAALTASGATVQVVNVDVAARAELASALARVRAQLGPIRGVIHAAGVVDDGVIENLDPARVARVLRPKCDGAWNLHLETLSDPLDWFCLYGSLSGLLGAPGQAGYAAGNAFFDGLVDHRRARGLPATVLHWGPWRIGMATAVAARQAHRYRALGIRTLGEGEGMRALEAALSDDAEQRLVVPLRALAADELRMFPALAAELLEQELARATTPAVSPGSSPAAPRTAGDLEELARVHVARVLGIARDRLTELDQPLWELGLDSLMAVELRNTIERALSCKIPLSFLSSQPTLRGLVEVLRAQVAPADDATPTSPAPTAMPATSGTSATPAPGAPGAPAAHDATATVATAATARRSAHDVLEDRAAPLHSLLEQARAAGVYHFEEPIVALDSQWVHTQEGRRKLMFATYSYLGLLGHPAIAAASIAAVTHYGTGTHGVRLNGGTLDLHKRLERRIAEFLGREDALVFSSGFMTNQGVLTALLQPGDWVIGDQWNHASIVDGCRASGATFRVYPHNDLAALERLLLEAPPDVLRLVVVDALFSLDGDLVDLPRIVELVRRHHALLMVDEAHSLGALGERGRGIEDHFAMPGVIDLAMGTLSKVIPACGGYVAGSHRLVEYLRFRTRSYLFSASMPPPVAAAALAAFDVLEQEGAARRQRLWRNVARLLDGLRRIGYDTGLTTSAVVPVIVGSERNAVALTHYCQERDLFAMPVMPPAVPVGTARLRLNVMASHTDEDVDRALDILAQAGKTLFPELLRPVEASREA
;
A
#
# COMPACT_ATOMS: atom_id res chain seq x y z
N MET A 1 -9.66 -29.03 13.72
CA MET A 1 -9.73 -28.59 15.13
C MET A 1 -9.22 -27.15 15.29
N PRO A 2 -9.54 -26.44 16.40
CA PRO A 2 -8.99 -25.12 16.68
C PRO A 2 -7.48 -25.11 17.03
N GLY A 3 -6.86 -26.26 17.30
CA GLY A 3 -5.47 -26.33 17.77
C GLY A 3 -5.37 -26.01 19.27
N ALA A 4 -4.20 -25.57 19.74
CA ALA A 4 -4.07 -25.02 21.09
C ALA A 4 -4.63 -23.59 21.08
N ARG A 5 -5.80 -23.38 21.69
CA ARG A 5 -6.57 -22.11 21.64
C ARG A 5 -5.64 -20.92 21.96
N GLY A 6 -5.51 -19.98 21.01
CA GLY A 6 -4.73 -18.76 21.19
C GLY A 6 -4.10 -18.13 19.94
N THR A 7 -4.03 -18.82 18.80
CA THR A 7 -3.59 -18.21 17.51
C THR A 7 -4.26 -18.84 16.30
N LEU A 8 -4.54 -18.03 15.28
CA LEU A 8 -5.03 -18.47 13.97
C LEU A 8 -3.98 -19.29 13.18
N ALA A 9 -2.73 -19.34 13.63
CA ALA A 9 -1.67 -20.15 12.99
C ALA A 9 -1.79 -21.66 13.23
N GLU A 10 -2.47 -22.09 14.31
CA GLU A 10 -2.52 -23.50 14.73
C GLU A 10 -3.82 -24.22 14.32
N ALA A 11 -4.80 -23.49 13.80
CA ALA A 11 -6.02 -24.05 13.24
C ALA A 11 -5.69 -24.91 12.00
N ARG A 12 -5.99 -26.21 12.11
CA ARG A 12 -5.66 -27.25 11.10
C ARG A 12 -6.77 -28.29 10.96
N PHE A 13 -6.82 -28.95 9.81
CA PHE A 13 -7.55 -30.20 9.64
C PHE A 13 -6.75 -31.36 10.26
N GLU A 14 -7.47 -32.33 10.81
CA GLU A 14 -6.90 -33.53 11.44
C GLU A 14 -7.74 -34.73 11.00
N PRO A 15 -7.15 -35.94 10.82
CA PRO A 15 -7.91 -37.12 10.49
C PRO A 15 -8.94 -37.46 11.57
N ILE A 16 -10.19 -37.66 11.17
CA ILE A 16 -11.27 -38.17 12.02
C ILE A 16 -11.75 -39.52 11.50
N SER A 17 -12.14 -40.41 12.40
CA SER A 17 -12.69 -41.73 12.01
C SER A 17 -14.11 -41.56 11.49
N ARG A 18 -14.27 -41.66 10.15
CA ARG A 18 -15.60 -41.72 9.51
C ARG A 18 -16.35 -42.95 10.02
N ARG A 19 -17.64 -42.79 10.35
CA ARG A 19 -18.53 -43.87 10.80
C ARG A 19 -19.84 -43.87 10.01
N ALA A 20 -20.42 -45.06 9.86
CA ALA A 20 -21.79 -45.19 9.34
C ALA A 20 -22.81 -44.50 10.28
N PRO A 21 -23.95 -44.03 9.74
CA PRO A 21 -25.04 -43.50 10.54
C PRO A 21 -25.75 -44.64 11.31
N GLY A 22 -26.01 -44.40 12.60
CA GLY A 22 -26.85 -45.25 13.43
C GLY A 22 -28.34 -45.00 13.21
N PRO A 23 -29.22 -45.66 13.98
CA PRO A 23 -30.67 -45.45 13.87
C PRO A 23 -31.05 -43.98 14.08
N GLY A 24 -31.90 -43.44 13.20
CA GLY A 24 -32.31 -42.02 13.21
C GLY A 24 -31.27 -41.01 12.71
N GLU A 25 -30.06 -41.43 12.33
CA GLU A 25 -29.00 -40.55 11.84
C GLU A 25 -28.90 -40.47 10.31
N LEU A 26 -28.26 -39.41 9.83
CA LEU A 26 -27.83 -39.19 8.45
C LEU A 26 -26.31 -39.01 8.42
N GLU A 27 -25.65 -39.57 7.41
CA GLU A 27 -24.28 -39.20 7.06
C GLU A 27 -24.30 -38.22 5.89
N LEU A 28 -23.56 -37.11 6.05
CA LEU A 28 -23.47 -36.02 5.08
C LEU A 28 -22.05 -35.85 4.56
N GLU A 29 -21.88 -35.70 3.26
CA GLU A 29 -20.70 -35.11 2.60
C GLU A 29 -20.80 -33.58 2.76
N VAL A 30 -19.81 -32.90 3.34
CA VAL A 30 -19.89 -31.43 3.48
C VAL A 30 -19.56 -30.76 2.14
N LEU A 31 -20.43 -29.86 1.69
CA LEU A 31 -20.27 -29.10 0.44
C LEU A 31 -19.77 -27.67 0.68
N ALA A 32 -20.22 -27.02 1.77
CA ALA A 32 -19.80 -25.66 2.14
C ALA A 32 -20.06 -25.37 3.63
N THR A 33 -19.21 -24.54 4.24
CA THR A 33 -19.32 -24.09 5.65
C THR A 33 -19.29 -22.57 5.76
N GLY A 34 -20.22 -22.01 6.53
CA GLY A 34 -20.29 -20.56 6.80
C GLY A 34 -19.39 -20.15 7.95
N VAL A 35 -18.51 -19.18 7.70
CA VAL A 35 -17.52 -18.71 8.68
C VAL A 35 -18.10 -17.54 9.48
N ASN A 36 -18.12 -17.69 10.80
CA ASN A 36 -18.70 -16.75 11.74
C ASN A 36 -17.67 -16.18 12.70
N PHE A 37 -17.92 -15.00 13.28
CA PHE A 37 -16.96 -14.36 14.18
C PHE A 37 -16.73 -15.17 15.47
N ARG A 38 -17.73 -15.97 15.88
CA ARG A 38 -17.60 -17.05 16.88
C ARG A 38 -16.44 -18.01 16.58
N ASP A 39 -16.21 -18.38 15.32
CA ASP A 39 -15.16 -19.33 14.94
C ASP A 39 -13.76 -18.70 15.12
N VAL A 40 -13.62 -17.41 14.81
CA VAL A 40 -12.40 -16.63 15.09
C VAL A 40 -12.15 -16.52 16.60
N LEU A 41 -13.18 -16.17 17.39
CA LEU A 41 -13.08 -16.09 18.84
C LEU A 41 -12.76 -17.44 19.51
N ASN A 42 -13.25 -18.56 18.93
CA ASN A 42 -12.98 -19.92 19.40
C ASN A 42 -11.50 -20.30 19.22
N VAL A 43 -10.95 -20.14 18.00
CA VAL A 43 -9.53 -20.43 17.73
C VAL A 43 -8.60 -19.55 18.58
N LEU A 44 -8.97 -18.30 18.82
CA LEU A 44 -8.17 -17.38 19.65
C LEU A 44 -8.37 -17.54 21.18
N GLY A 45 -9.25 -18.44 21.63
CA GLY A 45 -9.52 -18.64 23.06
C GLY A 45 -10.22 -17.45 23.74
N MET A 46 -10.94 -16.62 22.98
CA MET A 46 -11.61 -15.39 23.44
C MET A 46 -13.15 -15.48 23.46
N TYR A 47 -13.73 -16.63 23.13
CA TYR A 47 -15.17 -16.83 23.24
C TYR A 47 -15.55 -17.13 24.72
N PRO A 48 -16.50 -16.39 25.33
CA PRO A 48 -16.94 -16.66 26.71
C PRO A 48 -17.72 -17.98 26.84
N GLY A 49 -17.37 -18.79 27.84
CA GLY A 49 -17.89 -20.16 28.00
C GLY A 49 -17.22 -21.14 27.03
N ASP A 50 -17.82 -22.32 26.81
CA ASP A 50 -17.36 -23.19 25.72
C ASP A 50 -18.03 -22.80 24.39
N PRO A 51 -17.26 -22.41 23.36
CA PRO A 51 -17.80 -22.19 22.02
C PRO A 51 -18.26 -23.47 21.33
N GLY A 52 -17.83 -24.67 21.77
CA GLY A 52 -18.01 -25.92 21.03
C GLY A 52 -17.13 -25.99 19.77
N PRO A 53 -17.52 -26.77 18.75
CA PRO A 53 -16.72 -26.94 17.54
C PRO A 53 -16.86 -25.77 16.54
N LEU A 54 -15.89 -25.67 15.62
CA LEU A 54 -15.83 -24.64 14.58
C LEU A 54 -16.80 -24.92 13.42
N GLY A 55 -17.33 -23.85 12.82
CA GLY A 55 -18.25 -23.94 11.68
C GLY A 55 -19.68 -24.07 12.19
N GLY A 56 -20.28 -22.94 12.57
CA GLY A 56 -21.61 -22.87 13.16
C GLY A 56 -22.78 -23.14 12.20
N GLU A 57 -22.54 -23.18 10.89
CA GLU A 57 -23.53 -23.55 9.87
C GLU A 57 -22.81 -24.16 8.67
N CYS A 58 -23.41 -25.18 8.05
CA CYS A 58 -22.89 -25.80 6.84
C CYS A 58 -24.01 -26.41 5.98
N VAL A 59 -23.76 -26.55 4.67
CA VAL A 59 -24.58 -27.36 3.77
C VAL A 59 -23.80 -28.61 3.37
N GLY A 60 -24.44 -29.76 3.52
CA GLY A 60 -23.95 -31.05 3.06
C GLY A 60 -24.89 -31.73 2.06
N ARG A 61 -24.42 -32.83 1.48
CA ARG A 61 -25.20 -33.78 0.70
C ARG A 61 -25.40 -35.04 1.52
N VAL A 62 -26.61 -35.57 1.61
CA VAL A 62 -26.84 -36.88 2.24
C VAL A 62 -26.14 -37.97 1.43
N VAL A 63 -25.26 -38.75 2.06
CA VAL A 63 -24.54 -39.88 1.43
C VAL A 63 -24.92 -41.24 1.99
N ALA A 64 -25.41 -41.30 3.23
CA ALA A 64 -26.04 -42.49 3.81
C ALA A 64 -27.16 -42.11 4.78
N VAL A 65 -28.15 -43.00 4.90
CA VAL A 65 -29.34 -42.84 5.77
C VAL A 65 -29.36 -44.01 6.75
N GLY A 66 -29.43 -43.72 8.05
CA GLY A 66 -29.49 -44.73 9.10
C GLY A 66 -30.89 -45.34 9.28
N PRO A 67 -31.01 -46.53 9.90
CA PRO A 67 -32.31 -47.19 10.07
C PRO A 67 -33.34 -46.31 10.79
N GLY A 68 -34.53 -46.16 10.20
CA GLY A 68 -35.62 -45.36 10.79
C GLY A 68 -35.45 -43.84 10.72
N ALA A 69 -34.37 -43.32 10.12
CA ALA A 69 -34.28 -41.89 9.80
C ALA A 69 -35.32 -41.51 8.72
N GLN A 70 -35.94 -40.34 8.87
CA GLN A 70 -36.96 -39.81 7.96
C GLN A 70 -36.68 -38.35 7.61
N GLY A 71 -37.22 -37.87 6.48
CA GLY A 71 -37.19 -36.45 6.10
C GLY A 71 -36.06 -36.00 5.17
N ALA A 72 -35.13 -36.88 4.78
CA ALA A 72 -34.14 -36.61 3.74
C ALA A 72 -33.71 -37.89 2.99
N GLN A 73 -33.34 -37.76 1.72
CA GLN A 73 -32.91 -38.85 0.83
C GLN A 73 -31.44 -38.71 0.39
N VAL A 74 -30.80 -39.82 0.05
CA VAL A 74 -29.41 -39.83 -0.48
C VAL A 74 -29.33 -38.97 -1.76
N GLY A 75 -28.35 -38.07 -1.81
CA GLY A 75 -28.13 -37.13 -2.90
C GLY A 75 -28.71 -35.72 -2.65
N GLU A 76 -29.67 -35.56 -1.75
CA GLU A 76 -30.28 -34.26 -1.41
C GLU A 76 -29.29 -33.33 -0.69
N ARG A 77 -29.48 -32.01 -0.87
CA ARG A 77 -28.73 -30.99 -0.14
C ARG A 77 -29.48 -30.58 1.12
N VAL A 78 -28.83 -30.68 2.26
CA VAL A 78 -29.38 -30.28 3.56
C VAL A 78 -28.43 -29.33 4.29
N LEU A 79 -29.00 -28.36 4.99
CA LEU A 79 -28.29 -27.45 5.88
C LEU A 79 -28.32 -28.01 7.30
N VAL A 80 -27.25 -27.77 8.06
CA VAL A 80 -27.16 -28.09 9.49
C VAL A 80 -26.65 -26.86 10.24
N LEU A 81 -27.32 -26.53 11.35
CA LEU A 81 -26.87 -25.52 12.30
C LEU A 81 -26.14 -26.19 13.47
N PHE A 82 -25.07 -25.53 13.93
CA PHE A 82 -24.26 -25.92 15.09
C PHE A 82 -23.95 -27.43 15.20
N PRO A 83 -23.50 -28.09 14.10
CA PRO A 83 -23.28 -29.54 14.10
C PRO A 83 -22.31 -29.96 15.21
N PRO A 84 -22.56 -31.06 15.93
CA PRO A 84 -21.77 -31.45 17.10
C PRO A 84 -20.31 -31.84 16.77
N GLN A 85 -20.01 -32.12 15.50
CA GLN A 85 -18.66 -32.40 14.99
C GLN A 85 -17.97 -31.13 14.42
N GLY A 86 -18.73 -30.05 14.17
CA GLY A 86 -18.27 -28.82 13.53
C GLY A 86 -18.31 -28.86 12.00
N GLY A 87 -18.81 -27.79 11.37
CA GLY A 87 -18.98 -27.72 9.92
C GLY A 87 -17.68 -27.88 9.12
N PHE A 88 -16.52 -27.51 9.67
CA PHE A 88 -15.19 -27.69 9.06
C PHE A 88 -14.70 -29.15 9.06
N SER A 89 -15.52 -30.05 8.53
CA SER A 89 -15.28 -31.48 8.38
C SER A 89 -15.44 -31.88 6.91
N SER A 90 -14.89 -33.02 6.50
CA SER A 90 -15.14 -33.55 5.14
C SER A 90 -16.49 -34.28 5.05
N HIS A 91 -16.87 -34.96 6.13
CA HIS A 91 -18.14 -35.65 6.32
C HIS A 91 -18.67 -35.35 7.74
N LEU A 92 -19.98 -35.51 7.95
CA LEU A 92 -20.65 -35.35 9.24
C LEU A 92 -21.63 -36.50 9.48
N THR A 93 -21.85 -36.86 10.73
CA THR A 93 -22.98 -37.72 11.15
C THR A 93 -23.84 -36.95 12.13
N VAL A 94 -25.13 -36.80 11.81
CA VAL A 94 -26.08 -35.94 12.55
C VAL A 94 -27.45 -36.63 12.65
N ALA A 95 -28.27 -36.28 13.63
CA ALA A 95 -29.64 -36.79 13.70
C ALA A 95 -30.50 -36.17 12.59
N ALA A 96 -31.44 -36.93 12.01
CA ALA A 96 -32.28 -36.43 10.91
C ALA A 96 -33.10 -35.18 11.28
N GLU A 97 -33.52 -35.06 12.55
CA GLU A 97 -34.19 -33.89 13.11
C GLU A 97 -33.34 -32.60 13.16
N GLN A 98 -32.02 -32.69 12.95
CA GLN A 98 -31.09 -31.55 12.97
C GLN A 98 -30.88 -30.91 11.59
N VAL A 99 -31.46 -31.48 10.52
CA VAL A 99 -31.22 -31.01 9.14
C VAL A 99 -32.39 -30.19 8.58
N PHE A 100 -32.08 -29.32 7.62
CA PHE A 100 -33.03 -28.43 6.95
C PHE A 100 -32.91 -28.61 5.43
N ALA A 101 -34.02 -28.79 4.72
CA ALA A 101 -34.00 -28.98 3.28
C ALA A 101 -33.54 -27.70 2.57
N VAL A 102 -32.55 -27.78 1.67
CA VAL A 102 -32.04 -26.60 0.94
C VAL A 102 -32.74 -26.47 -0.41
N PRO A 103 -33.57 -25.43 -0.65
CA PRO A 103 -34.25 -25.21 -1.92
C PRO A 103 -33.32 -25.30 -3.13
N ALA A 104 -33.73 -26.01 -4.18
CA ALA A 104 -32.92 -26.26 -5.37
C ALA A 104 -32.43 -24.96 -6.05
N SER A 105 -33.22 -23.88 -5.97
CA SER A 105 -32.88 -22.56 -6.51
C SER A 105 -31.78 -21.82 -5.74
N LEU A 106 -31.47 -22.19 -4.50
CA LEU A 106 -30.43 -21.52 -3.71
C LEU A 106 -29.02 -22.07 -4.02
N PRO A 107 -28.04 -21.22 -4.35
CA PRO A 107 -26.64 -21.62 -4.44
C PRO A 107 -26.11 -22.14 -3.10
N THR A 108 -25.30 -23.20 -3.13
CA THR A 108 -24.81 -23.89 -1.93
C THR A 108 -24.09 -22.96 -0.95
N ALA A 109 -23.23 -22.06 -1.44
CA ALA A 109 -22.53 -21.08 -0.60
C ALA A 109 -23.45 -19.98 0.00
N VAL A 110 -24.56 -19.66 -0.68
CA VAL A 110 -25.56 -18.73 -0.14
C VAL A 110 -26.32 -19.40 1.00
N ALA A 111 -26.85 -20.61 0.78
CA ALA A 111 -27.51 -21.37 1.83
C ALA A 111 -26.58 -21.61 3.04
N ALA A 112 -25.33 -22.03 2.80
CA ALA A 112 -24.34 -22.29 3.85
C ALA A 112 -23.82 -21.07 4.60
N SER A 113 -24.34 -19.86 4.36
CA SER A 113 -23.97 -18.66 5.13
C SER A 113 -25.10 -17.67 5.38
N LEU A 114 -26.33 -18.00 4.95
CA LEU A 114 -27.51 -17.15 5.10
C LEU A 114 -28.08 -17.19 6.52
N VAL A 115 -28.19 -18.38 7.10
CA VAL A 115 -29.16 -18.67 8.15
C VAL A 115 -28.77 -18.02 9.48
N VAL A 116 -27.52 -18.20 9.93
CA VAL A 116 -27.05 -17.54 11.17
C VAL A 116 -27.19 -16.01 11.08
N ALA A 117 -26.95 -15.43 9.91
CA ALA A 117 -27.06 -13.98 9.70
C ALA A 117 -28.52 -13.49 9.70
N TYR A 118 -29.42 -14.19 8.99
CA TYR A 118 -30.84 -13.84 8.92
C TYR A 118 -31.52 -14.03 10.28
N VAL A 119 -31.40 -15.21 10.90
CA VAL A 119 -32.12 -15.54 12.14
C VAL A 119 -31.70 -14.63 13.30
N THR A 120 -30.40 -14.31 13.41
CA THR A 120 -29.92 -13.35 14.43
C THR A 120 -30.53 -11.96 14.23
N ALA A 121 -30.61 -11.49 12.98
CA ALA A 121 -31.19 -10.18 12.66
C ALA A 121 -32.72 -10.15 12.83
N TYR A 122 -33.40 -11.25 12.49
CA TYR A 122 -34.85 -11.38 12.61
C TYR A 122 -35.31 -11.47 14.07
N HIS A 123 -34.76 -12.43 14.84
CA HIS A 123 -35.06 -12.57 16.26
C HIS A 123 -34.73 -11.28 17.02
N GLY A 124 -33.56 -10.68 16.74
CA GLY A 124 -33.13 -9.40 17.30
C GLY A 124 -34.11 -8.26 17.02
N LEU A 125 -34.33 -7.89 15.75
CA LEU A 125 -35.12 -6.69 15.41
C LEU A 125 -36.63 -6.91 15.48
N VAL A 126 -37.13 -8.08 15.08
CA VAL A 126 -38.58 -8.33 14.90
C VAL A 126 -39.21 -8.84 16.19
N GLU A 127 -38.58 -9.82 16.85
CA GLU A 127 -39.21 -10.53 17.97
C GLU A 127 -38.89 -9.86 19.31
N LEU A 128 -37.61 -9.57 19.56
CA LEU A 128 -37.15 -8.89 20.77
C LEU A 128 -37.31 -7.36 20.65
N GLY A 129 -36.78 -6.80 19.55
CA GLY A 129 -36.83 -5.38 19.24
C GLY A 129 -38.22 -4.87 18.88
N ARG A 130 -39.12 -5.72 18.37
CA ARG A 130 -40.48 -5.35 17.93
C ARG A 130 -40.48 -4.08 17.08
N LEU A 131 -39.50 -3.98 16.18
CA LEU A 131 -39.21 -2.79 15.39
C LEU A 131 -40.38 -2.44 14.46
N ALA A 132 -40.98 -1.28 14.69
CA ALA A 132 -42.17 -0.82 13.98
C ALA A 132 -41.85 0.12 12.81
N PRO A 133 -42.77 0.28 11.83
CA PRO A 133 -42.60 1.24 10.74
C PRO A 133 -42.38 2.67 11.26
N GLY A 134 -41.44 3.40 10.66
CA GLY A 134 -41.10 4.78 11.04
C GLY A 134 -40.12 4.91 12.22
N GLU A 135 -39.93 3.87 13.04
CA GLU A 135 -38.95 3.89 14.14
C GLU A 135 -37.52 4.05 13.62
N LEU A 136 -36.66 4.70 14.42
CA LEU A 136 -35.26 4.94 14.07
C LEU A 136 -34.37 3.88 14.73
N VAL A 137 -33.70 3.05 13.93
CA VAL A 137 -32.82 1.98 14.41
C VAL A 137 -31.34 2.29 14.10
N LEU A 138 -30.48 2.12 15.11
CA LEU A 138 -29.03 2.17 14.98
C LEU A 138 -28.45 0.76 14.84
N ILE A 139 -27.75 0.48 13.74
CA ILE A 139 -27.14 -0.82 13.45
C ILE A 139 -25.62 -0.69 13.43
N HIS A 140 -24.95 -1.34 14.40
CA HIS A 140 -23.48 -1.34 14.45
C HIS A 140 -22.83 -2.40 13.55
N ALA A 141 -21.61 -2.10 13.11
CA ALA A 141 -20.81 -2.95 12.20
C ALA A 141 -21.56 -3.39 10.93
N ALA A 142 -22.47 -2.55 10.43
CA ALA A 142 -23.57 -2.94 9.55
C ALA A 142 -23.17 -3.56 8.19
N ALA A 143 -21.91 -3.42 7.75
CA ALA A 143 -21.40 -4.04 6.54
C ALA A 143 -20.99 -5.54 6.69
N GLY A 144 -21.06 -6.09 7.90
CA GLY A 144 -20.89 -7.52 8.17
C GLY A 144 -22.15 -8.36 7.85
N GLY A 145 -22.09 -9.67 8.14
CA GLY A 145 -23.19 -10.60 7.84
C GLY A 145 -24.53 -10.24 8.49
N VAL A 146 -24.61 -10.31 9.82
CA VAL A 146 -25.82 -9.95 10.60
C VAL A 146 -26.23 -8.50 10.31
N GLY A 147 -25.26 -7.59 10.21
CA GLY A 147 -25.50 -6.18 9.93
C GLY A 147 -26.25 -5.93 8.61
N LEU A 148 -25.84 -6.59 7.51
CA LEU A 148 -26.50 -6.43 6.22
C LEU A 148 -27.88 -7.10 6.17
N ALA A 149 -28.10 -8.17 6.95
CA ALA A 149 -29.43 -8.75 7.12
C ALA A 149 -30.35 -7.84 7.95
N ALA A 150 -29.82 -7.23 9.02
CA ALA A 150 -30.54 -6.29 9.86
C ALA A 150 -30.95 -5.01 9.11
N VAL A 151 -30.08 -4.48 8.24
CA VAL A 151 -30.40 -3.36 7.34
C VAL A 151 -31.58 -3.71 6.43
N GLU A 152 -31.50 -4.86 5.74
CA GLU A 152 -32.54 -5.32 4.80
C GLU A 152 -33.89 -5.55 5.51
N LEU A 153 -33.89 -6.17 6.69
CA LEU A 153 -35.10 -6.41 7.48
C LEU A 153 -35.70 -5.10 8.02
N ALA A 154 -34.89 -4.19 8.57
CA ALA A 154 -35.35 -2.88 9.04
C ALA A 154 -35.99 -2.05 7.91
N GLN A 155 -35.37 -2.04 6.72
CA GLN A 155 -35.92 -1.36 5.55
C GLN A 155 -37.23 -2.00 5.07
N ARG A 156 -37.33 -3.35 5.07
CA ARG A 156 -38.58 -4.06 4.75
C ARG A 156 -39.71 -3.81 5.76
N LEU A 157 -39.39 -3.50 7.01
CA LEU A 157 -40.35 -3.08 8.05
C LEU A 157 -40.72 -1.58 7.95
N GLY A 158 -40.10 -0.81 7.05
CA GLY A 158 -40.31 0.63 6.95
C GLY A 158 -39.66 1.44 8.08
N ALA A 159 -38.71 0.85 8.82
CA ALA A 159 -37.94 1.55 9.83
C ALA A 159 -36.81 2.39 9.19
N ARG A 160 -36.48 3.51 9.84
CA ARG A 160 -35.39 4.41 9.42
C ARG A 160 -34.07 3.89 9.96
N VAL A 161 -33.09 3.65 9.08
CA VAL A 161 -31.81 3.03 9.47
C VAL A 161 -30.69 4.08 9.56
N ILE A 162 -30.03 4.12 10.72
CA ILE A 162 -28.68 4.70 10.90
C ILE A 162 -27.70 3.53 11.04
N ALA A 163 -26.56 3.59 10.36
CA ALA A 163 -25.56 2.53 10.40
C ALA A 163 -24.16 3.04 10.72
N THR A 164 -23.33 2.21 11.35
CA THR A 164 -21.89 2.48 11.52
C THR A 164 -21.03 1.43 10.81
N ALA A 165 -19.95 1.85 10.16
CA ALA A 165 -18.94 0.94 9.63
C ALA A 165 -17.56 1.60 9.47
N GLY A 166 -16.52 1.02 10.09
CA GLY A 166 -15.16 1.56 10.19
C GLY A 166 -14.26 1.51 8.94
N SER A 167 -14.80 1.69 7.73
CA SER A 167 -14.01 2.09 6.56
C SER A 167 -14.85 2.76 5.46
N PRO A 168 -14.31 3.72 4.68
CA PRO A 168 -15.06 4.40 3.62
C PRO A 168 -15.71 3.44 2.61
N ARG A 169 -15.01 2.37 2.19
CA ARG A 169 -15.57 1.34 1.28
C ARG A 169 -16.78 0.62 1.88
N LYS A 170 -16.79 0.37 3.19
CA LYS A 170 -17.94 -0.22 3.90
C LYS A 170 -19.09 0.77 4.05
N ARG A 171 -18.79 2.06 4.29
CA ARG A 171 -19.81 3.13 4.33
C ARG A 171 -20.49 3.31 2.96
N ALA A 172 -19.72 3.28 1.87
CA ALA A 172 -20.25 3.32 0.51
C ALA A 172 -21.16 2.13 0.18
N LEU A 173 -20.81 0.90 0.61
CA LEU A 173 -21.66 -0.29 0.44
C LEU A 173 -23.03 -0.11 1.12
N LEU A 174 -23.08 0.48 2.31
CA LEU A 174 -24.33 0.72 3.05
C LEU A 174 -25.19 1.82 2.40
N ARG A 175 -24.58 2.88 1.88
CA ARG A 175 -25.28 3.91 1.09
C ARG A 175 -25.86 3.33 -0.20
N ALA A 176 -25.12 2.44 -0.87
CA ALA A 176 -25.61 1.65 -2.01
C ALA A 176 -26.67 0.57 -1.65
N ARG A 177 -26.96 0.37 -0.36
CA ARG A 177 -28.12 -0.38 0.15
C ARG A 177 -29.28 0.52 0.55
N GLY A 178 -29.23 1.83 0.29
CA GLY A 178 -30.28 2.77 0.68
C GLY A 178 -30.25 3.20 2.14
N VAL A 179 -29.16 2.93 2.87
CA VAL A 179 -28.96 3.52 4.20
C VAL A 179 -28.49 4.97 4.04
N GLN A 180 -29.34 5.92 4.41
CA GLN A 180 -29.08 7.35 4.23
C GLN A 180 -27.94 7.85 5.12
N VAL A 181 -28.00 7.51 6.42
CA VAL A 181 -27.04 7.96 7.43
C VAL A 181 -26.05 6.84 7.74
N VAL A 182 -24.78 7.03 7.38
CA VAL A 182 -23.73 6.02 7.61
C VAL A 182 -22.45 6.66 8.13
N MET A 183 -22.15 6.37 9.40
CA MET A 183 -21.07 6.96 10.21
C MET A 183 -19.91 5.98 10.39
N ASP A 184 -18.80 6.42 11.02
CA ASP A 184 -17.71 5.51 11.40
C ASP A 184 -18.13 4.61 12.59
N SER A 185 -17.54 3.41 12.71
CA SER A 185 -17.76 2.49 13.83
C SER A 185 -16.52 2.34 14.73
N ARG A 186 -15.51 3.21 14.56
CA ARG A 186 -14.27 3.27 15.34
C ARG A 186 -14.12 4.55 16.15
N SER A 187 -15.00 5.52 15.93
CA SER A 187 -15.13 6.75 16.70
C SER A 187 -16.41 6.71 17.55
N THR A 188 -16.49 7.51 18.60
CA THR A 188 -17.72 7.77 19.37
C THR A 188 -18.48 9.01 18.88
N GLU A 189 -17.92 9.80 17.95
CA GLU A 189 -18.57 10.98 17.35
C GLU A 189 -19.95 10.69 16.74
N PHE A 190 -20.23 9.42 16.39
CA PHE A 190 -21.54 8.99 15.91
C PHE A 190 -22.66 9.39 16.88
N GLY A 191 -22.41 9.43 18.19
CA GLY A 191 -23.48 9.73 19.14
C GLY A 191 -23.89 11.20 19.17
N GLU A 192 -22.93 12.11 19.00
CA GLU A 192 -23.24 13.53 18.77
C GLU A 192 -23.88 13.77 17.41
N GLU A 193 -23.42 13.08 16.35
CA GLU A 193 -24.01 13.18 15.01
C GLU A 193 -25.46 12.67 15.02
N ILE A 194 -25.75 11.56 15.70
CA ILE A 194 -27.11 11.03 15.87
C ILE A 194 -27.99 12.02 16.63
N LEU A 195 -27.55 12.56 17.76
CA LEU A 195 -28.35 13.54 18.52
C LEU A 195 -28.60 14.81 17.70
N ARG A 196 -27.62 15.27 16.91
CA ARG A 196 -27.78 16.40 15.98
C ARG A 196 -28.81 16.12 14.88
N LEU A 197 -28.74 14.93 14.25
CA LEU A 197 -29.67 14.48 13.20
C LEU A 197 -31.07 14.09 13.72
N THR A 198 -31.27 14.08 15.04
CA THR A 198 -32.54 13.74 15.69
C THR A 198 -33.03 14.85 16.63
N GLU A 199 -32.47 16.06 16.54
CA GLU A 199 -32.86 17.23 17.34
C GLU A 199 -32.86 16.95 18.86
N GLY A 200 -31.90 16.14 19.31
CA GLY A 200 -31.73 15.70 20.71
C GLY A 200 -32.55 14.47 21.11
N ARG A 201 -33.45 13.97 20.25
CA ARG A 201 -34.33 12.82 20.55
C ARG A 201 -33.57 11.50 20.73
N GLY A 202 -32.63 11.20 19.82
CA GLY A 202 -31.99 9.89 19.74
C GLY A 202 -32.79 8.83 18.94
N VAL A 203 -32.41 7.56 19.12
CA VAL A 203 -32.90 6.39 18.36
C VAL A 203 -33.83 5.51 19.21
N ASP A 204 -34.78 4.83 18.56
CA ASP A 204 -35.82 4.01 19.20
C ASP A 204 -35.34 2.58 19.53
N VAL A 205 -34.42 2.06 18.70
CA VAL A 205 -33.80 0.74 18.81
C VAL A 205 -32.30 0.83 18.52
N VAL A 206 -31.49 0.08 19.26
CA VAL A 206 -30.06 -0.16 18.97
C VAL A 206 -29.84 -1.66 18.78
N LEU A 207 -29.18 -2.05 17.69
CA LEU A 207 -28.58 -3.38 17.53
C LEU A 207 -27.06 -3.25 17.67
N ASN A 208 -26.55 -3.55 18.86
CA ASN A 208 -25.15 -3.35 19.22
C ASN A 208 -24.26 -4.54 18.83
N SER A 209 -23.00 -4.22 18.57
CA SER A 209 -21.88 -5.16 18.50
C SER A 209 -20.53 -4.49 18.87
N LEU A 210 -20.56 -3.25 19.38
CA LEU A 210 -19.39 -2.53 19.90
C LEU A 210 -19.21 -2.80 21.41
N THR A 211 -18.03 -2.45 21.91
CA THR A 211 -17.60 -2.62 23.32
C THR A 211 -17.08 -1.29 23.88
N GLY A 212 -16.86 -1.23 25.19
CA GLY A 212 -16.30 -0.07 25.90
C GLY A 212 -17.05 1.24 25.63
N ALA A 213 -16.30 2.28 25.28
CA ALA A 213 -16.85 3.61 24.99
C ALA A 213 -17.90 3.60 23.87
N GLY A 214 -17.79 2.70 22.88
CA GLY A 214 -18.80 2.54 21.83
C GLY A 214 -20.14 2.07 22.38
N LEU A 215 -20.14 1.07 23.27
CA LEU A 215 -21.35 0.55 23.93
C LEU A 215 -22.00 1.61 24.82
N ALA A 216 -21.20 2.34 25.60
CA ALA A 216 -21.68 3.44 26.45
C ALA A 216 -22.32 4.58 25.62
N GLU A 217 -21.73 4.91 24.48
CA GLU A 217 -22.26 5.93 23.57
C GLU A 217 -23.54 5.48 22.87
N SER A 218 -23.63 4.20 22.50
CA SER A 218 -24.86 3.59 21.98
C SER A 218 -26.01 3.62 22.99
N LEU A 219 -25.74 3.49 24.31
CA LEU A 219 -26.75 3.72 25.36
C LEU A 219 -27.14 5.20 25.45
N ARG A 220 -26.20 6.13 25.25
CA ARG A 220 -26.40 7.58 25.36
C ARG A 220 -27.34 8.14 24.29
N VAL A 221 -27.37 7.53 23.10
CA VAL A 221 -28.29 7.90 22.00
C VAL A 221 -29.65 7.22 22.03
N LEU A 222 -29.89 6.24 22.89
CA LEU A 222 -31.18 5.56 22.97
C LEU A 222 -32.24 6.48 23.62
N VAL A 223 -33.47 6.47 23.10
CA VAL A 223 -34.62 7.19 23.73
C VAL A 223 -34.98 6.58 25.10
N PRO A 224 -35.58 7.35 26.03
CA PRO A 224 -36.28 6.78 27.17
C PRO A 224 -37.37 5.80 26.70
N GLY A 225 -37.41 4.60 27.29
CA GLY A 225 -38.26 3.48 26.83
C GLY A 225 -37.73 2.71 25.62
N GLY A 226 -36.59 3.13 25.05
CA GLY A 226 -35.97 2.49 23.88
C GLY A 226 -35.44 1.08 24.17
N ARG A 227 -35.14 0.34 23.10
CA ARG A 227 -34.69 -1.06 23.17
C ARG A 227 -33.24 -1.22 22.72
N PHE A 228 -32.40 -1.78 23.58
CA PHE A 228 -31.00 -2.07 23.33
C PHE A 228 -30.81 -3.59 23.18
N LEU A 229 -30.42 -4.01 21.98
CA LEU A 229 -30.29 -5.41 21.58
C LEU A 229 -28.80 -5.73 21.47
N GLU A 230 -28.27 -6.56 22.36
CA GLU A 230 -26.84 -6.83 22.46
C GLU A 230 -26.46 -8.17 21.81
N LEU A 231 -25.52 -8.11 20.85
CA LEU A 231 -24.89 -9.28 20.21
C LEU A 231 -23.52 -9.63 20.81
N GLY A 232 -22.90 -8.68 21.52
CA GLY A 232 -21.63 -8.87 22.21
C GLY A 232 -21.77 -9.78 23.44
N LYS A 233 -20.78 -10.65 23.67
CA LYS A 233 -20.72 -11.53 24.86
C LYS A 233 -19.68 -11.17 25.91
N ARG A 234 -18.82 -10.17 25.64
CA ARG A 234 -17.64 -9.85 26.47
C ARG A 234 -17.92 -8.85 27.60
N GLU A 235 -18.81 -7.90 27.36
CA GLU A 235 -19.08 -6.75 28.23
C GLU A 235 -20.59 -6.56 28.37
N LEU A 236 -21.25 -7.56 28.95
CA LEU A 236 -22.68 -7.50 29.23
C LEU A 236 -22.94 -6.56 30.41
N LEU A 237 -23.99 -5.73 30.29
CA LEU A 237 -24.40 -4.82 31.34
C LEU A 237 -25.16 -5.56 32.44
N THR A 238 -24.83 -5.23 33.69
CA THR A 238 -25.62 -5.64 34.87
C THR A 238 -26.82 -4.71 35.07
N GLU A 239 -27.84 -5.21 35.76
CA GLU A 239 -29.00 -4.41 36.20
C GLU A 239 -28.57 -3.18 37.01
N GLU A 240 -27.50 -3.30 37.81
CA GLU A 240 -26.98 -2.16 38.57
C GLU A 240 -26.37 -1.10 37.64
N GLN A 241 -25.56 -1.47 36.65
CA GLN A 241 -24.99 -0.51 35.69
C GLN A 241 -26.08 0.20 34.87
N LEU A 242 -27.15 -0.50 34.47
CA LEU A 242 -28.32 0.09 33.82
C LEU A 242 -29.07 1.05 34.74
N ARG A 243 -29.21 0.72 36.03
CA ARG A 243 -29.80 1.61 37.03
C ARG A 243 -28.92 2.84 37.30
N GLN A 244 -27.59 2.66 37.35
CA GLN A 244 -26.61 3.73 37.53
C GLN A 244 -26.55 4.67 36.32
N SER A 245 -26.85 4.20 35.09
CA SER A 245 -26.90 5.06 33.90
C SER A 245 -28.11 6.01 33.86
N GLY A 246 -29.02 5.95 34.86
CA GLY A 246 -30.15 6.87 35.01
C GLY A 246 -31.20 6.81 33.89
N ARG A 247 -31.18 5.76 33.07
CA ARG A 247 -31.97 5.64 31.84
C ARG A 247 -32.92 4.47 31.94
N ALA A 248 -34.23 4.74 31.92
CA ALA A 248 -35.26 3.71 31.81
C ALA A 248 -35.28 3.18 30.37
N VAL A 249 -34.58 2.08 30.11
CA VAL A 249 -34.46 1.44 28.78
C VAL A 249 -34.61 -0.08 28.92
N SER A 250 -35.07 -0.74 27.86
CA SER A 250 -35.04 -2.20 27.79
C SER A 250 -33.68 -2.66 27.27
N TYR A 251 -32.96 -3.48 28.02
CA TYR A 251 -31.68 -4.08 27.59
C TYR A 251 -31.84 -5.59 27.48
N GLN A 252 -31.48 -6.15 26.32
CA GLN A 252 -31.58 -7.59 26.08
C GLN A 252 -30.39 -8.11 25.27
N ALA A 253 -29.51 -8.86 25.93
CA ALA A 253 -28.51 -9.68 25.28
C ALA A 253 -29.10 -11.02 24.84
N PHE A 254 -28.76 -11.49 23.64
CA PHE A 254 -29.34 -12.71 23.08
C PHE A 254 -28.37 -13.52 22.22
N ASP A 255 -28.65 -14.82 22.07
CA ASP A 255 -27.90 -15.73 21.20
C ASP A 255 -28.84 -16.79 20.61
N ILE A 256 -28.77 -16.97 19.29
CA ILE A 256 -29.56 -18.00 18.58
C ILE A 256 -29.14 -19.43 18.94
N ILE A 257 -27.94 -19.64 19.51
CA ILE A 257 -27.53 -20.94 20.06
C ILE A 257 -28.37 -21.28 21.30
N ASP A 258 -28.62 -20.31 22.18
CA ASP A 258 -29.43 -20.52 23.38
C ASP A 258 -30.93 -20.54 23.05
N LEU A 259 -31.37 -19.81 22.01
CA LEU A 259 -32.70 -19.97 21.42
C LEU A 259 -32.89 -21.42 20.91
N GLY A 260 -31.93 -21.96 20.15
CA GLY A 260 -31.99 -23.33 19.64
C GLY A 260 -31.97 -24.41 20.74
N ARG A 261 -31.43 -24.12 21.92
CA ARG A 261 -31.45 -25.01 23.10
C ARG A 261 -32.78 -24.98 23.84
N ARG A 262 -33.44 -23.82 23.93
CA ARG A 262 -34.68 -23.63 24.70
C ARG A 262 -35.93 -23.90 23.86
N GLU A 263 -35.92 -23.44 22.60
CA GLU A 263 -37.06 -23.36 21.71
C GLU A 263 -36.70 -23.91 20.31
N PRO A 264 -36.24 -25.18 20.19
CA PRO A 264 -35.75 -25.74 18.93
C PRO A 264 -36.80 -25.72 17.80
N ALA A 265 -38.09 -25.85 18.14
CA ALA A 265 -39.19 -25.74 17.18
C ALA A 265 -39.35 -24.32 16.60
N HIS A 266 -39.15 -23.29 17.43
CA HIS A 266 -39.20 -21.89 16.98
C HIS A 266 -38.00 -21.53 16.12
N LEU A 267 -36.78 -21.94 16.54
CA LEU A 267 -35.59 -21.82 15.69
C LEU A 267 -35.83 -22.49 14.33
N ARG A 268 -36.41 -23.70 14.29
CA ARG A 268 -36.70 -24.39 13.02
C ARG A 268 -37.62 -23.57 12.11
N ALA A 269 -38.71 -23.01 12.63
CA ALA A 269 -39.60 -22.15 11.85
C ALA A 269 -38.86 -20.93 11.25
N LEU A 270 -37.98 -20.28 12.02
CA LEU A 270 -37.17 -19.15 11.53
C LEU A 270 -36.14 -19.56 10.46
N VAL A 271 -35.56 -20.77 10.55
CA VAL A 271 -34.65 -21.29 9.51
C VAL A 271 -35.40 -21.59 8.21
N ASP A 272 -36.55 -22.26 8.31
CA ASP A 272 -37.37 -22.60 7.15
C ASP A 272 -37.92 -21.33 6.47
N GLN A 273 -38.30 -20.29 7.24
CA GLN A 273 -38.63 -18.96 6.72
C GLN A 273 -37.43 -18.30 6.02
N ALA A 274 -36.24 -18.30 6.63
CA ALA A 274 -35.05 -17.69 6.04
C ALA A 274 -34.71 -18.30 4.66
N LEU A 275 -34.76 -19.63 4.57
CA LEU A 275 -34.53 -20.36 3.32
C LEU A 275 -35.63 -20.07 2.29
N ALA A 276 -36.91 -20.03 2.69
CA ALA A 276 -38.02 -19.72 1.80
C ALA A 276 -37.99 -18.28 1.26
N GLU A 277 -37.71 -17.28 2.11
CA GLU A 277 -37.62 -15.87 1.69
C GLU A 277 -36.45 -15.61 0.75
N ALA A 278 -35.30 -16.26 0.98
CA ALA A 278 -34.17 -16.16 0.06
C ALA A 278 -34.44 -16.90 -1.27
N ALA A 279 -35.04 -18.09 -1.22
CA ALA A 279 -35.36 -18.87 -2.42
C ALA A 279 -36.44 -18.23 -3.31
N THR A 280 -37.31 -17.40 -2.72
CA THR A 280 -38.35 -16.61 -3.42
C THR A 280 -37.91 -15.18 -3.75
N GLY A 281 -36.68 -14.77 -3.39
CA GLY A 281 -36.17 -13.41 -3.61
C GLY A 281 -36.82 -12.32 -2.73
N ARG A 282 -37.66 -12.70 -1.75
CA ARG A 282 -38.27 -11.78 -0.78
C ARG A 282 -37.26 -11.16 0.19
N PHE A 283 -36.13 -11.85 0.40
CA PHE A 283 -34.99 -11.33 1.16
C PHE A 283 -33.76 -11.23 0.25
N ARG A 284 -33.16 -10.04 0.14
CA ARG A 284 -31.96 -9.82 -0.66
C ARG A 284 -30.72 -10.42 0.02
N VAL A 285 -30.31 -11.59 -0.47
CA VAL A 285 -29.14 -12.30 0.05
C VAL A 285 -27.87 -11.44 0.05
N MET A 286 -27.06 -11.62 1.10
CA MET A 286 -25.82 -10.86 1.30
C MET A 286 -24.72 -11.33 0.34
N PRO A 287 -23.72 -10.49 0.02
CA PRO A 287 -22.58 -10.93 -0.79
C PRO A 287 -21.82 -12.03 -0.04
N VAL A 288 -21.52 -13.13 -0.73
CA VAL A 288 -20.73 -14.25 -0.21
C VAL A 288 -19.37 -14.26 -0.90
N ARG A 289 -18.29 -14.42 -0.14
CA ARG A 289 -16.97 -14.77 -0.67
C ARG A 289 -16.63 -16.21 -0.28
N THR A 290 -16.43 -17.07 -1.26
CA THR A 290 -15.91 -18.43 -1.07
C THR A 290 -14.39 -18.45 -0.95
N PHE A 291 -13.90 -19.55 -0.40
CA PHE A 291 -12.51 -19.95 -0.25
C PHE A 291 -12.45 -21.47 -0.40
N ALA A 292 -11.43 -22.00 -1.07
CA ALA A 292 -11.25 -23.45 -1.22
C ALA A 292 -11.00 -24.13 0.16
N HIS A 293 -11.23 -25.43 0.25
CA HIS A 293 -11.10 -26.21 1.50
C HIS A 293 -9.72 -25.99 2.19
N ASN A 294 -8.64 -26.06 1.41
CA ASN A 294 -7.26 -25.82 1.86
C ASN A 294 -6.97 -24.36 2.29
N GLN A 295 -7.83 -23.40 1.94
CA GLN A 295 -7.71 -21.98 2.30
C GLN A 295 -8.44 -21.61 3.60
N ALA A 296 -9.00 -22.57 4.36
CA ALA A 296 -9.78 -22.31 5.58
C ALA A 296 -9.07 -21.39 6.59
N GLN A 297 -7.76 -21.59 6.81
CA GLN A 297 -6.95 -20.75 7.69
C GLN A 297 -6.80 -19.31 7.16
N ALA A 298 -6.68 -19.14 5.84
CA ALA A 298 -6.63 -17.83 5.21
C ALA A 298 -7.99 -17.10 5.31
N CYS A 299 -9.10 -17.83 5.21
CA CYS A 299 -10.45 -17.31 5.42
C CYS A 299 -10.63 -16.78 6.87
N LEU A 300 -10.22 -17.54 7.88
CA LEU A 300 -10.24 -17.10 9.28
C LEU A 300 -9.40 -15.83 9.51
N ARG A 301 -8.16 -15.77 8.98
CA ARG A 301 -7.32 -14.56 9.04
C ARG A 301 -7.93 -13.37 8.30
N PHE A 302 -8.58 -13.59 7.15
CA PHE A 302 -9.28 -12.53 6.41
C PHE A 302 -10.52 -12.02 7.15
N MET A 303 -11.19 -12.89 7.92
CA MET A 303 -12.29 -12.49 8.80
C MET A 303 -11.79 -11.64 9.96
N ALA A 304 -10.76 -12.12 10.67
CA ALA A 304 -10.20 -11.49 11.88
C ALA A 304 -9.74 -10.04 11.64
N LYS A 305 -9.03 -9.77 10.52
CA LYS A 305 -8.58 -8.41 10.16
C LYS A 305 -9.71 -7.44 9.76
N ALA A 306 -10.97 -7.82 9.95
CA ALA A 306 -12.18 -7.05 9.63
C ALA A 306 -12.25 -6.49 8.18
N ARG A 307 -11.48 -7.05 7.22
CA ARG A 307 -11.39 -6.58 5.83
C ARG A 307 -12.56 -7.04 4.93
N HIS A 308 -13.35 -8.01 5.38
CA HIS A 308 -14.50 -8.54 4.66
C HIS A 308 -15.75 -7.65 4.78
N SER A 309 -16.66 -7.77 3.80
CA SER A 309 -18.05 -7.29 3.88
C SER A 309 -18.98 -8.44 3.46
N GLY A 310 -20.17 -8.54 4.03
CA GLY A 310 -21.06 -9.67 3.80
C GLY A 310 -20.62 -10.95 4.53
N ARG A 311 -20.71 -12.09 3.86
CA ARG A 311 -20.47 -13.43 4.40
C ARG A 311 -19.23 -14.09 3.80
N LEU A 312 -18.63 -14.99 4.56
CA LEU A 312 -17.48 -15.79 4.15
C LEU A 312 -17.85 -17.27 4.22
N VAL A 313 -17.42 -18.04 3.22
CA VAL A 313 -17.66 -19.49 3.11
C VAL A 313 -16.35 -20.20 2.80
N VAL A 314 -16.20 -21.40 3.35
CA VAL A 314 -15.16 -22.36 2.95
C VAL A 314 -15.84 -23.57 2.31
N GLU A 315 -15.34 -23.97 1.15
CA GLU A 315 -15.90 -25.07 0.36
C GLU A 315 -15.46 -26.45 0.87
N GLY A 316 -16.27 -27.46 0.57
CA GLY A 316 -16.13 -28.82 1.09
C GLY A 316 -14.98 -29.61 0.47
N ALA A 317 -14.42 -30.55 1.24
CA ALA A 317 -13.31 -31.40 0.80
C ALA A 317 -13.66 -32.30 -0.42
N ALA A 318 -14.94 -32.63 -0.62
CA ALA A 318 -15.40 -33.41 -1.77
C ALA A 318 -15.89 -32.54 -2.94
N ALA A 319 -16.27 -31.28 -2.68
CA ALA A 319 -16.42 -30.28 -3.74
C ALA A 319 -15.06 -29.97 -4.39
N THR A 320 -13.99 -29.98 -3.57
CA THR A 320 -12.58 -30.06 -4.00
C THR A 320 -12.13 -31.52 -4.20
N GLY A 321 -12.99 -32.34 -4.83
CA GLY A 321 -12.68 -33.74 -5.13
C GLY A 321 -11.37 -33.91 -5.90
N SER A 322 -10.72 -35.07 -5.74
CA SER A 322 -9.40 -35.41 -6.31
C SER A 322 -9.21 -34.81 -7.70
N SER A 323 -8.13 -34.05 -7.91
CA SER A 323 -7.93 -33.07 -8.99
C SER A 323 -8.16 -33.60 -10.41
N ASN A 324 -9.44 -33.75 -10.77
CA ASN A 324 -9.91 -34.29 -12.03
C ASN A 324 -9.88 -33.22 -13.11
N VAL A 325 -8.66 -32.78 -13.44
CA VAL A 325 -8.39 -31.94 -14.61
C VAL A 325 -8.84 -32.64 -15.90
N THR A 326 -8.98 -33.96 -15.89
CA THR A 326 -9.60 -34.71 -16.99
C THR A 326 -10.74 -35.59 -16.50
N ARG A 327 -11.77 -35.74 -17.34
CA ARG A 327 -12.85 -36.73 -17.23
C ARG A 327 -12.73 -37.72 -18.39
N GLY A 328 -13.19 -38.95 -18.18
CA GLY A 328 -13.14 -40.01 -19.20
C GLY A 328 -14.10 -39.82 -20.37
N ASP A 329 -15.18 -39.02 -20.21
CA ASP A 329 -16.17 -38.71 -21.25
C ASP A 329 -15.80 -37.51 -22.14
N GLY A 330 -14.66 -36.85 -21.84
CA GLY A 330 -14.28 -35.59 -22.45
C GLY A 330 -13.24 -35.71 -23.56
N SER A 331 -13.38 -34.86 -24.59
CA SER A 331 -12.30 -34.59 -25.55
C SER A 331 -11.51 -33.34 -25.17
N TYR A 332 -10.19 -33.39 -25.38
CA TYR A 332 -9.26 -32.32 -25.03
C TYR A 332 -8.49 -31.83 -26.25
N LEU A 333 -8.55 -30.52 -26.49
CA LEU A 333 -7.99 -29.85 -27.66
C LEU A 333 -6.60 -29.31 -27.36
N ILE A 334 -5.60 -29.61 -28.18
CA ILE A 334 -4.24 -29.07 -28.04
C ILE A 334 -3.82 -28.43 -29.36
N THR A 335 -3.89 -27.10 -29.43
CA THR A 335 -3.44 -26.35 -30.62
C THR A 335 -1.97 -25.98 -30.51
N GLY A 336 -1.23 -26.09 -31.61
CA GLY A 336 0.23 -26.22 -31.56
C GLY A 336 0.68 -27.60 -31.04
N GLY A 337 -0.22 -28.60 -31.07
CA GLY A 337 -0.06 -29.88 -30.39
C GLY A 337 1.11 -30.75 -30.87
N LEU A 338 1.62 -30.50 -32.09
CA LEU A 338 2.81 -31.15 -32.64
C LEU A 338 4.13 -30.49 -32.20
N GLY A 339 4.08 -29.30 -31.57
CA GLY A 339 5.25 -28.67 -30.98
C GLY A 339 5.67 -29.37 -29.67
N ALA A 340 6.93 -29.21 -29.26
CA ALA A 340 7.48 -29.96 -28.12
C ALA A 340 6.68 -29.83 -26.81
N LEU A 341 6.15 -28.63 -26.51
CA LEU A 341 5.25 -28.43 -25.35
C LEU A 341 3.87 -29.06 -25.57
N GLY A 342 3.32 -29.00 -26.80
CA GLY A 342 2.04 -29.62 -27.12
C GLY A 342 2.05 -31.14 -26.97
N LEU A 343 3.12 -31.80 -27.44
CA LEU A 343 3.32 -33.25 -27.29
C LEU A 343 3.50 -33.65 -25.81
N LEU A 344 4.28 -32.87 -25.05
CA LEU A 344 4.44 -33.08 -23.60
C LEU A 344 3.10 -32.93 -22.85
N THR A 345 2.28 -31.95 -23.23
CA THR A 345 0.94 -31.75 -22.66
C THR A 345 -0.02 -32.88 -23.05
N ALA A 346 0.07 -33.42 -24.26
CA ALA A 346 -0.69 -34.61 -24.67
C ALA A 346 -0.33 -35.84 -23.80
N GLU A 347 0.96 -36.09 -23.60
CA GLU A 347 1.47 -37.15 -22.74
C GLU A 347 1.08 -36.97 -21.27
N TRP A 348 1.05 -35.73 -20.77
CA TRP A 348 0.54 -35.46 -19.43
C TRP A 348 -0.98 -35.68 -19.33
N LEU A 349 -1.78 -35.16 -20.26
CA LEU A 349 -3.24 -35.32 -20.23
C LEU A 349 -3.68 -36.79 -20.22
N VAL A 350 -3.08 -37.66 -21.04
CA VAL A 350 -3.41 -39.10 -21.05
C VAL A 350 -3.07 -39.77 -19.71
N ARG A 351 -1.91 -39.44 -19.12
CA ARG A 351 -1.51 -39.92 -17.79
C ARG A 351 -2.44 -39.42 -16.69
N SER A 352 -2.93 -38.18 -16.80
CA SER A 352 -3.89 -37.58 -15.86
C SER A 352 -5.33 -38.13 -15.97
N GLY A 353 -5.62 -38.89 -17.03
CA GLY A 353 -6.91 -39.58 -17.20
C GLY A 353 -7.63 -39.35 -18.53
N ALA A 354 -7.17 -38.44 -19.40
CA ALA A 354 -7.80 -38.20 -20.69
C ALA A 354 -7.79 -39.45 -21.58
N ARG A 355 -8.89 -39.68 -22.31
CA ARG A 355 -9.02 -40.78 -23.27
C ARG A 355 -9.24 -40.33 -24.71
N HIS A 356 -9.59 -39.05 -24.93
CA HIS A 356 -9.81 -38.50 -26.26
C HIS A 356 -9.05 -37.17 -26.43
N LEU A 357 -8.09 -37.13 -27.35
CA LEU A 357 -7.28 -35.94 -27.65
C LEU A 357 -7.44 -35.51 -29.11
N ALA A 358 -7.55 -34.20 -29.33
CA ALA A 358 -7.49 -33.57 -30.65
C ALA A 358 -6.25 -32.67 -30.75
N VAL A 359 -5.26 -33.10 -31.53
CA VAL A 359 -3.92 -32.51 -31.67
C VAL A 359 -3.87 -31.68 -32.95
N LEU A 360 -3.92 -30.35 -32.82
CA LEU A 360 -4.10 -29.42 -33.93
C LEU A 360 -2.82 -28.68 -34.32
N GLY A 361 -2.58 -28.54 -35.63
CA GLY A 361 -1.51 -27.71 -36.18
C GLY A 361 -1.54 -27.63 -37.70
N ARG A 362 -0.74 -26.70 -38.27
CA ARG A 362 -0.65 -26.46 -39.72
C ARG A 362 0.20 -27.49 -40.48
N SER A 363 1.00 -28.26 -39.77
CA SER A 363 1.89 -29.30 -40.32
C SER A 363 1.29 -30.69 -40.08
N LEU A 364 1.75 -31.68 -40.84
CA LEU A 364 1.60 -33.09 -40.49
C LEU A 364 2.67 -33.48 -39.44
N PRO A 365 2.48 -34.54 -38.65
CA PRO A 365 3.48 -34.99 -37.69
C PRO A 365 4.70 -35.56 -38.42
N ASP A 366 5.91 -35.21 -37.95
CA ASP A 366 7.14 -35.88 -38.36
C ASP A 366 7.23 -37.30 -37.74
N ALA A 367 8.30 -38.04 -38.04
CA ALA A 367 8.49 -39.40 -37.55
C ALA A 367 8.58 -39.50 -36.01
N ALA A 368 9.17 -38.50 -35.33
CA ALA A 368 9.32 -38.48 -33.88
C ALA A 368 8.01 -38.08 -33.19
N ALA A 369 7.29 -37.10 -33.73
CA ALA A 369 5.94 -36.76 -33.29
C ALA A 369 4.98 -37.95 -33.48
N SER A 370 5.04 -38.61 -34.63
CA SER A 370 4.21 -39.79 -34.94
C SER A 370 4.48 -40.95 -33.98
N ALA A 371 5.74 -41.23 -33.63
CA ALA A 371 6.10 -42.26 -32.66
C ALA A 371 5.54 -41.96 -31.25
N ARG A 372 5.63 -40.70 -30.79
CA ARG A 372 5.07 -40.27 -29.49
C ARG A 372 3.54 -40.38 -29.46
N LEU A 373 2.87 -39.94 -30.52
CA LEU A 373 1.41 -40.02 -30.64
C LEU A 373 0.93 -41.48 -30.72
N ALA A 374 1.65 -42.36 -31.43
CA ALA A 374 1.36 -43.79 -31.48
C ALA A 374 1.51 -44.47 -30.10
N ALA A 375 2.49 -44.05 -29.29
CA ALA A 375 2.63 -44.54 -27.91
C ALA A 375 1.43 -44.14 -27.02
N LEU A 376 0.86 -42.95 -27.23
CA LEU A 376 -0.38 -42.55 -26.54
C LEU A 376 -1.58 -43.42 -26.98
N THR A 377 -1.69 -43.72 -28.26
CA THR A 377 -2.72 -44.66 -28.74
C THR A 377 -2.54 -46.07 -28.19
N ALA A 378 -1.30 -46.57 -28.11
CA ALA A 378 -0.99 -47.84 -27.47
C ALA A 378 -1.33 -47.86 -25.96
N SER A 379 -1.32 -46.71 -25.29
CA SER A 379 -1.77 -46.57 -23.89
C SER A 379 -3.28 -46.47 -23.69
N GLY A 380 -4.08 -46.62 -24.77
CA GLY A 380 -5.54 -46.66 -24.71
C GLY A 380 -6.24 -45.30 -24.85
N ALA A 381 -5.59 -44.29 -25.44
CA ALA A 381 -6.20 -43.01 -25.76
C ALA A 381 -6.45 -42.84 -27.28
N THR A 382 -7.66 -42.42 -27.66
CA THR A 382 -7.96 -42.00 -29.03
C THR A 382 -7.32 -40.64 -29.29
N VAL A 383 -6.28 -40.60 -30.14
CA VAL A 383 -5.56 -39.36 -30.48
C VAL A 383 -5.80 -39.03 -31.95
N GLN A 384 -6.57 -37.97 -32.20
CA GLN A 384 -6.83 -37.46 -33.54
C GLN A 384 -5.87 -36.30 -33.84
N VAL A 385 -5.02 -36.45 -34.87
CA VAL A 385 -4.26 -35.32 -35.42
C VAL A 385 -5.12 -34.59 -36.46
N VAL A 386 -5.26 -33.27 -36.33
CA VAL A 386 -6.07 -32.45 -37.24
C VAL A 386 -5.22 -31.34 -37.84
N ASN A 387 -5.03 -31.40 -39.16
CA ASN A 387 -4.34 -30.36 -39.90
C ASN A 387 -5.28 -29.16 -40.11
N VAL A 388 -4.91 -27.98 -39.57
CA VAL A 388 -5.70 -26.74 -39.62
C VAL A 388 -4.87 -25.52 -39.18
N ASP A 389 -5.11 -24.34 -39.78
CA ASP A 389 -4.66 -23.07 -39.21
C ASP A 389 -5.71 -22.51 -38.24
N VAL A 390 -5.35 -22.35 -36.97
CA VAL A 390 -6.26 -21.80 -35.94
C VAL A 390 -6.69 -20.35 -36.24
N ALA A 391 -5.91 -19.61 -37.03
CA ALA A 391 -6.30 -18.29 -37.49
C ALA A 391 -7.34 -18.31 -38.64
N ALA A 392 -7.56 -19.46 -39.30
CA ALA A 392 -8.57 -19.63 -40.35
C ALA A 392 -9.89 -20.12 -39.74
N ARG A 393 -10.72 -19.19 -39.25
CA ARG A 393 -11.92 -19.48 -38.45
C ARG A 393 -12.86 -20.55 -39.06
N ALA A 394 -13.11 -20.49 -40.37
CA ALA A 394 -13.99 -21.44 -41.05
C ALA A 394 -13.42 -22.87 -41.12
N GLU A 395 -12.09 -23.01 -41.25
CA GLU A 395 -11.41 -24.31 -41.18
C GLU A 395 -11.44 -24.84 -39.74
N LEU A 396 -11.22 -23.97 -38.75
CA LEU A 396 -11.26 -24.33 -37.34
C LEU A 396 -12.66 -24.78 -36.91
N ALA A 397 -13.72 -24.04 -37.27
CA ALA A 397 -15.11 -24.45 -37.03
C ALA A 397 -15.39 -25.84 -37.61
N SER A 398 -14.99 -26.07 -38.86
CA SER A 398 -15.13 -27.35 -39.56
C SER A 398 -14.31 -28.47 -38.91
N ALA A 399 -13.12 -28.15 -38.38
CA ALA A 399 -12.28 -29.09 -37.64
C ALA A 399 -12.91 -29.49 -36.30
N LEU A 400 -13.38 -28.52 -35.52
CA LEU A 400 -13.99 -28.76 -34.21
C LEU A 400 -15.35 -29.47 -34.33
N ALA A 401 -16.11 -29.24 -35.40
CA ALA A 401 -17.31 -30.02 -35.70
C ALA A 401 -16.99 -31.53 -35.88
N ARG A 402 -15.91 -31.86 -36.61
CA ARG A 402 -15.44 -33.27 -36.74
C ARG A 402 -14.97 -33.84 -35.41
N VAL A 403 -14.21 -33.07 -34.62
CA VAL A 403 -13.75 -33.48 -33.27
C VAL A 403 -14.94 -33.83 -32.38
N ARG A 404 -15.97 -32.96 -32.29
CA ARG A 404 -17.18 -33.24 -31.49
C ARG A 404 -17.93 -34.50 -31.96
N ALA A 405 -18.01 -34.70 -33.28
CA ALA A 405 -18.69 -35.86 -33.86
C ALA A 405 -17.94 -37.19 -33.69
N GLN A 406 -16.62 -37.16 -33.51
CA GLN A 406 -15.75 -38.36 -33.48
C GLN A 406 -15.17 -38.68 -32.09
N LEU A 407 -15.01 -37.67 -31.23
CA LEU A 407 -14.39 -37.76 -29.91
C LEU A 407 -15.30 -37.32 -28.76
N GLY A 408 -16.53 -36.86 -29.04
CA GLY A 408 -17.46 -36.39 -28.02
C GLY A 408 -17.19 -34.95 -27.56
N PRO A 409 -17.91 -34.49 -26.51
CA PRO A 409 -17.93 -33.08 -26.10
C PRO A 409 -16.54 -32.59 -25.69
N ILE A 410 -16.18 -31.38 -26.14
CA ILE A 410 -14.90 -30.76 -25.77
C ILE A 410 -15.02 -30.29 -24.31
N ARG A 411 -14.07 -30.70 -23.48
CA ARG A 411 -13.99 -30.36 -22.04
C ARG A 411 -12.82 -29.46 -21.68
N GLY A 412 -11.74 -29.48 -22.46
CA GLY A 412 -10.58 -28.64 -22.20
C GLY A 412 -9.86 -28.20 -23.46
N VAL A 413 -9.35 -26.97 -23.43
CA VAL A 413 -8.56 -26.38 -24.52
C VAL A 413 -7.19 -25.95 -24.01
N ILE A 414 -6.13 -26.43 -24.65
CA ILE A 414 -4.76 -25.92 -24.53
C ILE A 414 -4.41 -25.16 -25.80
N HIS A 415 -4.07 -23.88 -25.65
CA HIS A 415 -3.56 -23.06 -26.73
C HIS A 415 -2.05 -22.83 -26.59
N ALA A 416 -1.28 -23.76 -27.17
CA ALA A 416 0.18 -23.74 -27.24
C ALA A 416 0.69 -23.31 -28.63
N ALA A 417 -0.19 -22.83 -29.52
CA ALA A 417 0.19 -22.33 -30.83
C ALA A 417 0.93 -20.99 -30.72
N GLY A 418 1.91 -20.80 -31.59
CA GLY A 418 2.67 -19.56 -31.68
C GLY A 418 3.85 -19.70 -32.65
N VAL A 419 4.40 -18.55 -33.03
CA VAL A 419 5.70 -18.44 -33.71
C VAL A 419 6.48 -17.29 -33.07
N VAL A 420 7.78 -17.21 -33.36
CA VAL A 420 8.66 -16.15 -32.89
C VAL A 420 9.40 -15.58 -34.10
N ASP A 421 9.35 -14.26 -34.28
CA ASP A 421 10.07 -13.52 -35.30
C ASP A 421 10.65 -12.28 -34.60
N ASP A 422 11.91 -12.39 -34.17
CA ASP A 422 12.55 -11.40 -33.30
C ASP A 422 13.14 -10.23 -34.12
N GLY A 423 12.95 -9.02 -33.62
CA GLY A 423 13.50 -7.77 -34.16
C GLY A 423 13.37 -6.63 -33.16
N VAL A 424 14.38 -5.76 -33.11
CA VAL A 424 14.22 -4.41 -32.51
C VAL A 424 13.17 -3.63 -33.32
N ILE A 425 12.48 -2.69 -32.69
CA ILE A 425 11.30 -2.02 -33.29
C ILE A 425 11.62 -1.38 -34.65
N GLU A 426 12.80 -0.76 -34.78
CA GLU A 426 13.34 -0.18 -36.02
C GLU A 426 13.43 -1.17 -37.20
N ASN A 427 13.55 -2.46 -36.91
CA ASN A 427 13.70 -3.55 -37.89
C ASN A 427 12.44 -4.42 -38.02
N LEU A 428 11.29 -4.01 -37.45
CA LEU A 428 10.01 -4.72 -37.56
C LEU A 428 9.09 -4.05 -38.58
N ASP A 429 8.71 -4.80 -39.62
CA ASP A 429 7.64 -4.42 -40.54
C ASP A 429 6.27 -4.98 -40.10
N PRO A 430 5.14 -4.44 -40.61
CA PRO A 430 3.80 -4.91 -40.25
C PRO A 430 3.54 -6.39 -40.57
N ALA A 431 4.18 -6.96 -41.60
CA ALA A 431 3.96 -8.36 -41.98
C ALA A 431 4.68 -9.33 -41.02
N ARG A 432 5.88 -8.97 -40.52
CA ARG A 432 6.57 -9.70 -39.43
C ARG A 432 5.78 -9.63 -38.13
N VAL A 433 5.26 -8.45 -37.77
CA VAL A 433 4.39 -8.31 -36.58
C VAL A 433 3.12 -9.16 -36.74
N ALA A 434 2.41 -9.06 -37.86
CA ALA A 434 1.21 -9.86 -38.13
C ALA A 434 1.50 -11.37 -38.12
N ARG A 435 2.66 -11.83 -38.64
CA ARG A 435 3.10 -13.23 -38.61
C ARG A 435 3.15 -13.80 -37.19
N VAL A 436 3.59 -12.99 -36.22
CA VAL A 436 3.72 -13.39 -34.80
C VAL A 436 2.38 -13.29 -34.06
N LEU A 437 1.61 -12.23 -34.30
CA LEU A 437 0.31 -12.04 -33.65
C LEU A 437 -0.72 -13.08 -34.11
N ARG A 438 -0.87 -13.31 -35.43
CA ARG A 438 -1.92 -14.15 -36.03
C ARG A 438 -2.16 -15.51 -35.35
N PRO A 439 -1.15 -16.38 -35.11
CA PRO A 439 -1.38 -17.68 -34.47
C PRO A 439 -1.72 -17.60 -32.97
N LYS A 440 -1.47 -16.45 -32.31
CA LYS A 440 -1.84 -16.18 -30.91
C LYS A 440 -3.15 -15.42 -30.81
N CYS A 441 -3.23 -14.19 -31.32
CA CYS A 441 -4.41 -13.33 -31.19
C CYS A 441 -5.61 -13.91 -31.94
N ASP A 442 -5.53 -14.01 -33.26
CA ASP A 442 -6.63 -14.52 -34.11
C ASP A 442 -6.91 -16.00 -33.77
N GLY A 443 -5.86 -16.78 -33.51
CA GLY A 443 -5.95 -18.18 -33.09
C GLY A 443 -6.74 -18.37 -31.79
N ALA A 444 -6.38 -17.65 -30.71
CA ALA A 444 -7.08 -17.73 -29.43
C ALA A 444 -8.48 -17.09 -29.49
N TRP A 445 -8.67 -16.04 -30.29
CA TRP A 445 -9.98 -15.41 -30.50
C TRP A 445 -10.95 -16.33 -31.25
N ASN A 446 -10.49 -16.99 -32.32
CA ASN A 446 -11.28 -18.00 -33.03
C ASN A 446 -11.59 -19.19 -32.11
N LEU A 447 -10.61 -19.68 -31.34
CA LEU A 447 -10.86 -20.71 -30.32
C LEU A 447 -11.86 -20.26 -29.26
N HIS A 448 -11.87 -18.99 -28.87
CA HIS A 448 -12.86 -18.46 -27.94
C HIS A 448 -14.27 -18.50 -28.54
N LEU A 449 -14.45 -17.99 -29.76
CA LEU A 449 -15.75 -17.95 -30.45
C LEU A 449 -16.28 -19.35 -30.74
N GLU A 450 -15.45 -20.22 -31.31
CA GLU A 450 -15.85 -21.57 -31.72
C GLU A 450 -16.02 -22.56 -30.55
N THR A 451 -15.77 -22.14 -29.29
CA THR A 451 -16.00 -22.94 -28.07
C THR A 451 -17.00 -22.30 -27.09
N LEU A 452 -17.74 -21.26 -27.50
CA LEU A 452 -18.76 -20.62 -26.67
C LEU A 452 -19.89 -21.56 -26.20
N SER A 453 -20.16 -22.62 -26.97
CA SER A 453 -21.19 -23.63 -26.70
C SER A 453 -20.64 -24.95 -26.16
N ASP A 454 -19.32 -25.09 -26.00
CA ASP A 454 -18.74 -26.30 -25.41
C ASP A 454 -18.84 -26.24 -23.87
N PRO A 455 -19.22 -27.34 -23.21
CA PRO A 455 -19.26 -27.44 -21.75
C PRO A 455 -17.84 -27.70 -21.20
N LEU A 456 -16.97 -26.70 -21.39
CA LEU A 456 -15.57 -26.70 -20.95
C LEU A 456 -15.45 -26.62 -19.43
N ASP A 457 -14.52 -27.40 -18.89
CA ASP A 457 -14.03 -27.29 -17.52
C ASP A 457 -12.89 -26.27 -17.44
N TRP A 458 -12.04 -26.18 -18.48
CA TRP A 458 -10.94 -25.21 -18.55
C TRP A 458 -10.55 -24.79 -19.97
N PHE A 459 -9.95 -23.61 -20.08
CA PHE A 459 -9.46 -23.03 -21.34
C PHE A 459 -8.12 -22.32 -21.06
N CYS A 460 -7.00 -22.97 -21.36
CA CYS A 460 -5.68 -22.53 -20.96
C CYS A 460 -4.86 -21.97 -22.14
N LEU A 461 -4.37 -20.75 -21.97
CA LEU A 461 -3.52 -20.07 -22.95
C LEU A 461 -2.05 -20.13 -22.50
N TYR A 462 -1.15 -20.62 -23.35
CA TYR A 462 0.28 -20.67 -23.03
C TYR A 462 0.94 -19.32 -23.35
N GLY A 463 0.92 -18.47 -22.33
CA GLY A 463 1.59 -17.19 -22.30
C GLY A 463 3.11 -17.32 -22.18
N SER A 464 3.77 -16.19 -22.00
CA SER A 464 5.22 -16.08 -21.82
C SER A 464 5.53 -14.98 -20.80
N LEU A 465 6.60 -15.17 -20.04
CA LEU A 465 7.25 -14.15 -19.21
C LEU A 465 7.52 -12.84 -19.99
N SER A 466 7.77 -12.93 -21.29
CA SER A 466 8.02 -11.78 -22.18
C SER A 466 6.82 -10.87 -22.35
N GLY A 467 5.58 -11.33 -22.08
CA GLY A 467 4.39 -10.49 -22.06
C GLY A 467 4.32 -9.57 -20.84
N LEU A 468 4.85 -10.02 -19.69
CA LEU A 468 4.78 -9.30 -18.42
C LEU A 468 5.98 -8.37 -18.18
N LEU A 469 7.21 -8.83 -18.45
CA LEU A 469 8.43 -8.05 -18.19
C LEU A 469 8.97 -7.27 -19.39
N GLY A 470 8.34 -7.46 -20.57
CA GLY A 470 8.92 -7.14 -21.86
C GLY A 470 10.19 -7.96 -22.17
N ALA A 471 10.51 -8.10 -23.45
CA ALA A 471 11.78 -8.69 -23.88
C ALA A 471 12.34 -7.88 -25.07
N PRO A 472 13.56 -7.30 -24.95
CA PRO A 472 14.20 -6.58 -26.05
C PRO A 472 14.30 -7.46 -27.30
N GLY A 473 13.94 -6.89 -28.45
CA GLY A 473 13.87 -7.63 -29.70
C GLY A 473 12.62 -8.51 -29.90
N GLN A 474 11.63 -8.50 -28.99
CA GLN A 474 10.47 -9.40 -29.08
C GLN A 474 9.11 -8.68 -29.07
N ALA A 475 9.03 -7.43 -29.56
CA ALA A 475 7.84 -6.57 -29.37
C ALA A 475 6.51 -7.22 -29.82
N GLY A 476 6.46 -7.80 -31.02
CA GLY A 476 5.26 -8.50 -31.51
C GLY A 476 4.92 -9.77 -30.71
N TYR A 477 5.94 -10.48 -30.19
CA TYR A 477 5.72 -11.67 -29.36
C TYR A 477 5.25 -11.29 -27.95
N ALA A 478 5.78 -10.22 -27.36
CA ALA A 478 5.30 -9.66 -26.10
C ALA A 478 3.83 -9.24 -26.20
N ALA A 479 3.48 -8.45 -27.22
CA ALA A 479 2.09 -8.01 -27.48
C ALA A 479 1.13 -9.20 -27.69
N GLY A 480 1.53 -10.21 -28.46
CA GLY A 480 0.73 -11.43 -28.66
C GLY A 480 0.57 -12.30 -27.41
N ASN A 481 1.41 -12.12 -26.39
CA ASN A 481 1.20 -12.74 -25.08
C ASN A 481 0.33 -11.87 -24.16
N ALA A 482 0.50 -10.54 -24.15
CA ALA A 482 -0.35 -9.63 -23.38
C ALA A 482 -1.83 -9.64 -23.84
N PHE A 483 -2.08 -9.99 -25.11
CA PHE A 483 -3.45 -10.25 -25.60
C PHE A 483 -4.13 -11.43 -24.88
N PHE A 484 -3.38 -12.43 -24.40
CA PHE A 484 -3.96 -13.56 -23.67
C PHE A 484 -4.57 -13.14 -22.33
N ASP A 485 -3.95 -12.16 -21.68
CA ASP A 485 -4.40 -11.62 -20.39
C ASP A 485 -5.77 -10.96 -20.59
N GLY A 486 -5.85 -10.04 -21.57
CA GLY A 486 -7.13 -9.41 -21.96
C GLY A 486 -8.20 -10.39 -22.44
N LEU A 487 -7.82 -11.52 -23.07
CA LEU A 487 -8.77 -12.56 -23.50
C LEU A 487 -9.25 -13.43 -22.33
N VAL A 488 -8.40 -13.71 -21.34
CA VAL A 488 -8.80 -14.37 -20.09
C VAL A 488 -9.80 -13.51 -19.35
N ASP A 489 -9.47 -12.25 -19.09
CA ASP A 489 -10.35 -11.26 -18.45
C ASP A 489 -11.70 -11.18 -19.20
N HIS A 490 -11.68 -11.16 -20.54
CA HIS A 490 -12.88 -11.10 -21.38
C HIS A 490 -13.77 -12.35 -21.26
N ARG A 491 -13.18 -13.55 -21.14
CA ARG A 491 -13.91 -14.81 -20.93
C ARG A 491 -14.43 -14.92 -19.49
N ARG A 492 -13.60 -14.61 -18.50
CA ARG A 492 -13.94 -14.66 -17.07
C ARG A 492 -15.07 -13.68 -16.72
N ALA A 493 -15.06 -12.48 -17.28
CA ALA A 493 -16.15 -11.51 -17.17
C ALA A 493 -17.51 -11.99 -17.72
N ARG A 494 -17.55 -13.12 -18.46
CA ARG A 494 -18.75 -13.79 -18.97
C ARG A 494 -19.10 -15.08 -18.22
N GLY A 495 -18.40 -15.39 -17.14
CA GLY A 495 -18.54 -16.65 -16.39
C GLY A 495 -17.99 -17.88 -17.12
N LEU A 496 -17.25 -17.69 -18.24
CA LEU A 496 -16.60 -18.79 -18.95
C LEU A 496 -15.22 -19.07 -18.34
N PRO A 497 -14.78 -20.34 -18.26
CA PRO A 497 -13.44 -20.64 -17.80
C PRO A 497 -12.40 -20.08 -18.79
N ALA A 498 -11.33 -19.52 -18.23
CA ALA A 498 -10.11 -19.15 -18.93
C ALA A 498 -8.95 -18.95 -17.92
N THR A 499 -7.74 -19.40 -18.27
CA THR A 499 -6.52 -19.14 -17.49
C THR A 499 -5.34 -18.95 -18.42
N VAL A 500 -4.47 -17.96 -18.14
CA VAL A 500 -3.20 -17.76 -18.88
C VAL A 500 -2.03 -18.22 -18.01
N LEU A 501 -1.17 -19.02 -18.61
CA LEU A 501 -0.01 -19.62 -17.96
C LEU A 501 1.26 -19.08 -18.62
N HIS A 502 1.85 -18.06 -17.99
CA HIS A 502 3.06 -17.39 -18.48
C HIS A 502 4.28 -18.25 -18.18
N TRP A 503 4.81 -18.90 -19.22
CA TRP A 503 5.99 -19.72 -19.08
C TRP A 503 7.26 -18.87 -18.99
N GLY A 504 8.13 -19.20 -18.03
CA GLY A 504 9.56 -18.91 -18.09
C GLY A 504 10.28 -19.72 -19.18
N PRO A 505 11.61 -19.58 -19.30
CA PRO A 505 12.38 -20.29 -20.32
C PRO A 505 12.34 -21.81 -20.11
N TRP A 506 12.15 -22.57 -21.20
CA TRP A 506 12.12 -24.04 -21.19
C TRP A 506 13.39 -24.64 -21.82
N ARG A 507 13.68 -25.90 -21.47
CA ARG A 507 14.77 -26.69 -22.08
C ARG A 507 14.42 -27.36 -23.43
N ILE A 508 13.18 -27.21 -23.93
CA ILE A 508 12.67 -27.89 -25.14
C ILE A 508 11.94 -26.97 -26.10
N GLY A 509 11.94 -27.34 -27.40
CA GLY A 509 11.19 -26.66 -28.46
C GLY A 509 11.68 -25.23 -28.77
N MET A 510 10.82 -24.43 -29.42
CA MET A 510 11.16 -23.04 -29.79
C MET A 510 11.52 -22.16 -28.59
N ALA A 511 10.99 -22.48 -27.40
CA ALA A 511 11.31 -21.80 -26.16
C ALA A 511 12.80 -21.91 -25.78
N THR A 512 13.51 -22.94 -26.25
CA THR A 512 14.97 -23.08 -26.10
C THR A 512 15.72 -21.97 -26.84
N ALA A 513 15.27 -21.58 -28.03
CA ALA A 513 15.89 -20.51 -28.82
C ALA A 513 15.61 -19.12 -28.21
N VAL A 514 14.39 -18.90 -27.70
CA VAL A 514 14.04 -17.71 -26.90
C VAL A 514 14.89 -17.64 -25.61
N ALA A 515 15.01 -18.77 -24.90
CA ALA A 515 15.84 -18.89 -23.70
C ALA A 515 17.32 -18.62 -23.98
N ALA A 516 17.86 -19.09 -25.10
CA ALA A 516 19.24 -18.83 -25.50
C ALA A 516 19.48 -17.35 -25.82
N ARG A 517 18.59 -16.70 -26.58
CA ARG A 517 18.68 -15.27 -26.93
C ARG A 517 18.60 -14.36 -25.70
N GLN A 518 17.78 -14.72 -24.71
CA GLN A 518 17.63 -13.97 -23.45
C GLN A 518 18.48 -14.54 -22.30
N ALA A 519 19.41 -15.48 -22.56
CA ALA A 519 20.10 -16.25 -21.51
C ALA A 519 20.86 -15.39 -20.51
N HIS A 520 21.48 -14.29 -20.96
CA HIS A 520 22.16 -13.34 -20.07
C HIS A 520 21.17 -12.63 -19.13
N ARG A 521 20.02 -12.19 -19.63
CA ARG A 521 18.97 -11.53 -18.82
C ARG A 521 18.35 -12.51 -17.84
N TYR A 522 18.07 -13.74 -18.25
CA TYR A 522 17.53 -14.77 -17.37
C TYR A 522 18.52 -15.20 -16.28
N ARG A 523 19.82 -15.36 -16.59
CA ARG A 523 20.86 -15.61 -15.57
C ARG A 523 20.98 -14.48 -14.54
N ALA A 524 20.93 -13.23 -14.98
CA ALA A 524 20.94 -12.06 -14.10
C ALA A 524 19.72 -12.06 -13.16
N LEU A 525 18.51 -12.25 -13.71
CA LEU A 525 17.26 -12.39 -12.94
C LEU A 525 17.16 -13.69 -12.09
N GLY A 526 18.22 -14.50 -12.03
CA GLY A 526 18.25 -15.80 -11.34
C GLY A 526 17.26 -16.84 -11.87
N ILE A 527 16.75 -16.64 -13.08
CA ILE A 527 15.81 -17.52 -13.77
C ILE A 527 16.58 -18.68 -14.41
N ARG A 528 16.28 -19.91 -13.97
CA ARG A 528 16.77 -21.13 -14.63
C ARG A 528 15.79 -21.61 -15.71
N THR A 529 16.18 -22.62 -16.48
CA THR A 529 15.26 -23.28 -17.43
C THR A 529 14.36 -24.30 -16.74
N LEU A 530 13.08 -24.32 -17.14
CA LEU A 530 12.10 -25.32 -16.71
C LEU A 530 12.44 -26.74 -17.20
N GLY A 531 12.21 -27.72 -16.33
CA GLY A 531 12.08 -29.13 -16.66
C GLY A 531 10.65 -29.57 -16.92
N GLU A 532 10.52 -30.66 -17.66
CA GLU A 532 9.24 -31.17 -18.17
C GLU A 532 8.27 -31.56 -17.04
N GLY A 533 8.74 -32.32 -16.06
CA GLY A 533 7.96 -32.64 -14.86
C GLY A 533 7.70 -31.44 -13.93
N GLU A 534 8.47 -30.35 -14.05
CA GLU A 534 8.21 -29.12 -13.27
C GLU A 534 7.07 -28.32 -13.91
N GLY A 535 7.16 -28.09 -15.22
CA GLY A 535 6.12 -27.40 -15.98
C GLY A 535 4.80 -28.15 -15.98
N MET A 536 4.80 -29.48 -16.08
CA MET A 536 3.56 -30.26 -16.03
C MET A 536 2.88 -30.23 -14.65
N ARG A 537 3.63 -30.23 -13.54
CA ARG A 537 3.03 -29.98 -12.20
C ARG A 537 2.49 -28.56 -12.06
N ALA A 538 3.16 -27.57 -12.66
CA ALA A 538 2.67 -26.19 -12.67
C ALA A 538 1.39 -26.04 -13.52
N LEU A 539 1.27 -26.79 -14.62
CA LEU A 539 0.05 -26.90 -15.42
C LEU A 539 -1.09 -27.58 -14.65
N GLU A 540 -0.80 -28.69 -13.98
CA GLU A 540 -1.75 -29.41 -13.12
C GLU A 540 -2.33 -28.50 -12.03
N ALA A 541 -1.46 -27.78 -11.30
CA ALA A 541 -1.87 -26.76 -10.34
C ALA A 541 -2.62 -25.58 -11.00
N ALA A 542 -2.28 -25.22 -12.24
CA ALA A 542 -2.96 -24.14 -12.98
C ALA A 542 -4.38 -24.49 -13.44
N LEU A 543 -4.68 -25.78 -13.62
CA LEU A 543 -5.98 -26.28 -14.05
C LEU A 543 -6.83 -26.82 -12.88
N SER A 544 -6.28 -26.82 -11.65
CA SER A 544 -6.94 -27.34 -10.43
C SER A 544 -7.35 -26.25 -9.41
N ASP A 545 -7.03 -24.99 -9.67
CA ASP A 545 -7.25 -23.87 -8.74
C ASP A 545 -7.47 -22.56 -9.53
N ASP A 546 -8.43 -21.74 -9.09
CA ASP A 546 -9.17 -20.78 -9.93
C ASP A 546 -8.46 -19.44 -10.17
N ALA A 547 -7.16 -19.49 -10.45
CA ALA A 547 -6.39 -18.31 -10.84
C ALA A 547 -6.58 -18.00 -12.33
N GLU A 548 -6.93 -16.74 -12.62
CA GLU A 548 -7.06 -16.22 -13.99
C GLU A 548 -5.69 -16.14 -14.68
N GLN A 549 -4.66 -15.68 -13.96
CA GLN A 549 -3.31 -15.47 -14.48
C GLN A 549 -2.28 -16.16 -13.58
N ARG A 550 -1.29 -16.86 -14.16
CA ARG A 550 -0.19 -17.50 -13.40
C ARG A 550 1.16 -17.33 -14.09
N LEU A 551 2.18 -17.01 -13.31
CA LEU A 551 3.57 -16.95 -13.74
C LEU A 551 4.33 -18.20 -13.28
N VAL A 552 4.91 -18.96 -14.21
CA VAL A 552 5.71 -20.16 -13.91
C VAL A 552 7.16 -19.89 -14.27
N VAL A 553 7.92 -19.38 -13.30
CA VAL A 553 9.34 -19.06 -13.43
C VAL A 553 10.11 -19.81 -12.35
N PRO A 554 11.00 -20.75 -12.70
CA PRO A 554 11.84 -21.41 -11.73
C PRO A 554 13.03 -20.49 -11.41
N LEU A 555 13.15 -20.12 -10.14
CA LEU A 555 14.21 -19.25 -9.65
C LEU A 555 15.23 -20.06 -8.83
N ARG A 556 16.45 -19.54 -8.73
CA ARG A 556 17.31 -19.81 -7.57
C ARG A 556 16.83 -18.98 -6.38
N ALA A 557 17.38 -19.22 -5.19
CA ALA A 557 17.28 -18.23 -4.12
C ALA A 557 17.87 -16.91 -4.66
N LEU A 558 17.03 -15.87 -4.73
CA LEU A 558 17.42 -14.53 -5.15
C LEU A 558 17.92 -13.75 -3.94
N ALA A 559 18.98 -12.96 -4.13
CA ALA A 559 19.24 -11.85 -3.23
C ALA A 559 18.13 -10.78 -3.39
N ALA A 560 17.91 -9.96 -2.36
CA ALA A 560 16.92 -8.88 -2.39
C ALA A 560 17.15 -7.91 -3.57
N ASP A 561 18.38 -7.83 -4.04
CA ASP A 561 18.85 -6.89 -5.07
C ASP A 561 18.51 -7.39 -6.48
N GLU A 562 18.31 -8.70 -6.64
CA GLU A 562 17.99 -9.34 -7.91
C GLU A 562 16.49 -9.30 -8.21
N LEU A 563 15.67 -9.18 -7.16
CA LEU A 563 14.24 -8.89 -7.25
C LEU A 563 13.96 -7.50 -7.83
N ARG A 564 14.83 -6.53 -7.54
CA ARG A 564 14.74 -5.15 -8.03
C ARG A 564 15.01 -4.99 -9.53
N MET A 565 15.45 -6.06 -10.22
CA MET A 565 15.54 -6.11 -11.68
C MET A 565 14.21 -6.44 -12.38
N PHE A 566 13.17 -6.79 -11.62
CA PHE A 566 11.79 -6.88 -12.11
C PHE A 566 11.11 -5.50 -11.99
N PRO A 567 10.13 -5.14 -12.86
CA PRO A 567 9.33 -3.93 -12.67
C PRO A 567 8.64 -3.95 -11.29
N ALA A 568 8.49 -2.81 -10.63
CA ALA A 568 8.14 -2.72 -9.21
C ALA A 568 6.98 -3.62 -8.75
N LEU A 569 5.87 -3.69 -9.50
CA LEU A 569 4.74 -4.56 -9.19
C LEU A 569 5.09 -6.07 -9.25
N ALA A 570 5.93 -6.47 -10.20
CA ALA A 570 6.41 -7.84 -10.32
C ALA A 570 7.51 -8.17 -9.29
N ALA A 571 8.31 -7.18 -8.87
CA ALA A 571 9.24 -7.32 -7.76
C ALA A 571 8.48 -7.53 -6.44
N GLU A 572 7.50 -6.67 -6.13
CA GLU A 572 6.68 -6.75 -4.91
C GLU A 572 5.90 -8.07 -4.82
N LEU A 573 5.29 -8.53 -5.93
CA LEU A 573 4.63 -9.85 -5.99
C LEU A 573 5.62 -11.01 -5.77
N LEU A 574 6.84 -10.90 -6.29
CA LEU A 574 7.82 -11.99 -6.19
C LEU A 574 8.52 -12.03 -4.82
N GLU A 575 8.73 -10.87 -4.19
CA GLU A 575 9.11 -10.75 -2.78
C GLU A 575 8.06 -11.40 -1.86
N GLN A 576 6.77 -11.17 -2.12
CA GLN A 576 5.68 -11.77 -1.34
C GLN A 576 5.63 -13.31 -1.45
N GLU A 577 5.93 -13.89 -2.62
CA GLU A 577 5.98 -15.35 -2.77
C GLU A 577 7.30 -15.97 -2.25
N LEU A 578 8.44 -15.31 -2.41
CA LEU A 578 9.69 -15.77 -1.79
C LEU A 578 9.62 -15.74 -0.27
N ALA A 579 9.04 -14.70 0.33
CA ALA A 579 8.79 -14.61 1.77
C ALA A 579 7.84 -15.70 2.30
N ARG A 580 6.96 -16.27 1.46
CA ARG A 580 6.17 -17.47 1.80
C ARG A 580 7.03 -18.73 1.71
N ALA A 581 7.77 -18.88 0.62
CA ALA A 581 8.58 -20.07 0.33
C ALA A 581 9.75 -20.28 1.32
N THR A 582 10.29 -19.22 1.94
CA THR A 582 11.41 -19.29 2.89
C THR A 582 11.01 -19.56 4.34
N THR A 583 9.75 -19.90 4.62
CA THR A 583 9.31 -20.23 6.00
C THR A 583 9.73 -21.65 6.40
N PRO A 584 10.55 -21.85 7.46
CA PRO A 584 10.93 -23.18 7.90
C PRO A 584 9.74 -23.94 8.50
N ALA A 585 9.55 -25.20 8.10
CA ALA A 585 8.64 -26.12 8.78
C ALA A 585 9.24 -26.54 10.12
N VAL A 586 8.95 -25.77 11.19
CA VAL A 586 9.43 -26.05 12.54
C VAL A 586 8.89 -27.40 13.00
N SER A 587 9.76 -28.39 13.11
CA SER A 587 9.43 -29.69 13.69
C SER A 587 9.29 -29.56 15.22
N PRO A 588 8.19 -30.04 15.82
CA PRO A 588 8.00 -29.94 17.26
C PRO A 588 8.96 -30.89 18.00
N GLY A 589 10.01 -30.34 18.62
CA GLY A 589 10.98 -31.13 19.39
C GLY A 589 12.14 -30.33 19.97
N SER A 590 12.62 -29.30 19.29
CA SER A 590 13.68 -28.41 19.80
C SER A 590 13.09 -27.20 20.52
N SER A 591 13.25 -27.12 21.84
CA SER A 591 13.02 -25.87 22.58
C SER A 591 14.11 -24.86 22.19
N PRO A 592 13.77 -23.61 21.81
CA PRO A 592 14.76 -22.57 21.57
C PRO A 592 15.55 -22.25 22.86
N ALA A 593 16.81 -21.84 22.72
CA ALA A 593 17.52 -21.25 23.85
C ALA A 593 16.77 -20.00 24.32
N ALA A 594 16.57 -19.87 25.65
CA ALA A 594 15.91 -18.70 26.23
C ALA A 594 16.64 -17.39 25.82
N PRO A 595 15.92 -16.30 25.52
CA PRO A 595 16.53 -15.00 25.26
C PRO A 595 17.42 -14.56 26.41
N ARG A 596 18.61 -14.01 26.12
CA ARG A 596 19.58 -13.62 27.17
C ARG A 596 19.94 -12.14 27.16
N THR A 597 19.52 -11.39 26.15
CA THR A 597 19.79 -9.96 26.01
C THR A 597 18.51 -9.15 25.78
N ALA A 598 18.59 -7.83 26.01
CA ALA A 598 17.49 -6.92 25.70
C ALA A 598 17.15 -6.88 24.20
N GLY A 599 18.14 -7.08 23.31
CA GLY A 599 17.95 -7.11 21.86
C GLY A 599 17.20 -8.37 21.39
N ASP A 600 17.47 -9.53 22.00
CA ASP A 600 16.73 -10.77 21.69
C ASP A 600 15.23 -10.62 21.97
N LEU A 601 14.90 -10.02 23.12
CA LEU A 601 13.51 -9.75 23.51
C LEU A 601 12.84 -8.71 22.61
N GLU A 602 13.60 -7.72 22.12
CA GLU A 602 13.11 -6.70 21.21
C GLU A 602 12.84 -7.23 19.81
N GLU A 603 13.77 -7.95 19.19
CA GLU A 603 13.53 -8.55 17.87
C GLU A 603 12.43 -9.61 17.94
N LEU A 604 12.36 -10.39 19.01
CA LEU A 604 11.25 -11.34 19.24
C LEU A 604 9.90 -10.60 19.36
N ALA A 605 9.85 -9.48 20.10
CA ALA A 605 8.66 -8.65 20.16
C ALA A 605 8.30 -8.08 18.77
N ARG A 606 9.26 -7.50 18.04
CA ARG A 606 9.05 -6.99 16.66
C ARG A 606 8.54 -8.09 15.72
N VAL A 607 9.08 -9.31 15.78
CA VAL A 607 8.64 -10.47 14.98
C VAL A 607 7.20 -10.88 15.30
N HIS A 608 6.82 -10.96 16.58
CA HIS A 608 5.46 -11.36 16.97
C HIS A 608 4.42 -10.25 16.73
N VAL A 609 4.76 -8.98 16.99
CA VAL A 609 3.93 -7.81 16.67
C VAL A 609 3.72 -7.74 15.15
N ALA A 610 4.77 -7.83 14.33
CA ALA A 610 4.67 -7.80 12.87
C ALA A 610 3.79 -8.93 12.33
N ARG A 611 3.95 -10.15 12.87
CA ARG A 611 3.14 -11.33 12.49
C ARG A 611 1.65 -11.13 12.74
N VAL A 612 1.29 -10.59 13.92
CA VAL A 612 -0.11 -10.36 14.32
C VAL A 612 -0.74 -9.23 13.52
N LEU A 613 -0.08 -8.07 13.44
CA LEU A 613 -0.50 -6.97 12.58
C LEU A 613 -0.57 -7.41 11.10
N GLY A 614 0.33 -8.32 10.70
CA GLY A 614 0.63 -8.71 9.32
C GLY A 614 0.98 -7.48 8.47
N ILE A 615 1.87 -6.67 9.03
CA ILE A 615 2.67 -5.66 8.33
C ILE A 615 4.10 -6.22 8.21
N ALA A 616 4.90 -5.66 7.32
CA ALA A 616 6.30 -6.03 7.23
C ALA A 616 7.08 -5.49 8.47
N ARG A 617 8.10 -6.23 8.91
CA ARG A 617 8.84 -5.98 10.17
C ARG A 617 9.49 -4.59 10.20
N ASP A 618 9.95 -4.13 9.04
CA ASP A 618 10.53 -2.81 8.77
C ASP A 618 9.57 -1.63 9.03
N ARG A 619 8.25 -1.87 9.13
CA ARG A 619 7.27 -0.85 9.53
C ARG A 619 7.13 -0.69 11.04
N LEU A 620 7.75 -1.57 11.82
CA LEU A 620 7.94 -1.40 13.26
C LEU A 620 9.32 -0.80 13.48
N THR A 621 9.48 0.49 13.18
CA THR A 621 10.71 1.26 13.49
C THR A 621 10.67 1.76 14.92
N GLU A 622 9.66 2.56 15.25
CA GLU A 622 9.51 3.23 16.53
C GLU A 622 9.08 2.26 17.64
N LEU A 623 9.80 2.30 18.76
CA LEU A 623 9.50 1.47 19.93
C LEU A 623 8.35 2.03 20.77
N ASP A 624 8.20 3.35 20.77
CA ASP A 624 7.25 4.07 21.64
C ASP A 624 5.92 4.39 20.97
N GLN A 625 5.76 4.06 19.68
CA GLN A 625 4.49 4.23 19.00
C GLN A 625 3.41 3.32 19.64
N PRO A 626 2.22 3.84 19.96
CA PRO A 626 1.09 3.02 20.37
C PRO A 626 0.72 2.04 19.26
N LEU A 627 0.79 0.74 19.53
CA LEU A 627 0.57 -0.30 18.50
C LEU A 627 -0.83 -0.25 17.87
N TRP A 628 -1.76 0.47 18.49
CA TRP A 628 -3.13 0.72 18.03
C TRP A 628 -3.16 1.50 16.71
N GLU A 629 -2.26 2.48 16.54
CA GLU A 629 -2.13 3.29 15.32
C GLU A 629 -1.67 2.43 14.12
N LEU A 630 -0.80 1.46 14.42
CA LEU A 630 -0.35 0.42 13.49
C LEU A 630 -1.40 -0.69 13.27
N GLY A 631 -2.56 -0.57 13.90
CA GLY A 631 -3.72 -1.43 13.69
C GLY A 631 -3.88 -2.59 14.67
N LEU A 632 -3.23 -2.56 15.84
CA LEU A 632 -3.47 -3.54 16.91
C LEU A 632 -4.82 -3.27 17.57
N ASP A 633 -5.83 -4.10 17.26
CA ASP A 633 -7.12 -4.07 17.96
C ASP A 633 -7.16 -5.02 19.18
N SER A 634 -8.25 -4.94 19.95
CA SER A 634 -8.48 -5.71 21.19
C SER A 634 -8.66 -7.23 20.99
N LEU A 635 -8.62 -7.72 19.75
CA LEU A 635 -8.55 -9.13 19.38
C LEU A 635 -7.09 -9.51 19.09
N MET A 636 -6.42 -8.69 18.29
CA MET A 636 -5.02 -8.84 17.89
C MET A 636 -4.07 -8.71 19.09
N ALA A 637 -4.33 -7.80 20.04
CA ALA A 637 -3.57 -7.67 21.28
C ALA A 637 -3.55 -8.96 22.13
N VAL A 638 -4.63 -9.76 22.08
CA VAL A 638 -4.73 -11.02 22.80
C VAL A 638 -4.08 -12.17 22.01
N GLU A 639 -4.15 -12.19 20.68
CA GLU A 639 -3.34 -13.12 19.87
C GLU A 639 -1.85 -12.87 20.07
N LEU A 640 -1.42 -11.60 20.12
CA LEU A 640 -0.05 -11.19 20.42
C LEU A 640 0.42 -11.74 21.77
N ARG A 641 -0.36 -11.51 22.84
CA ARG A 641 -0.11 -12.08 24.16
C ARG A 641 0.01 -13.61 24.09
N ASN A 642 -1.06 -14.28 23.65
CA ASN A 642 -1.16 -15.74 23.67
C ASN A 642 -0.09 -16.43 22.79
N THR A 643 0.52 -15.69 21.86
CA THR A 643 1.67 -16.13 21.06
C THR A 643 2.99 -15.96 21.83
N ILE A 644 3.23 -14.80 22.45
CA ILE A 644 4.48 -14.51 23.17
C ILE A 644 4.57 -15.28 24.50
N GLU A 645 3.48 -15.36 25.27
CA GLU A 645 3.42 -16.14 26.53
C GLU A 645 3.77 -17.62 26.30
N ARG A 646 3.39 -18.19 25.14
CA ARG A 646 3.77 -19.56 24.77
C ARG A 646 5.18 -19.67 24.18
N ALA A 647 5.67 -18.65 23.50
CA ALA A 647 7.05 -18.63 22.98
C ALA A 647 8.09 -18.51 24.11
N LEU A 648 7.76 -17.84 25.21
CA LEU A 648 8.69 -17.49 26.29
C LEU A 648 8.33 -18.02 27.70
N SER A 649 7.15 -18.64 27.89
CA SER A 649 6.65 -19.08 29.20
C SER A 649 6.48 -17.96 30.25
N CYS A 650 6.34 -16.71 29.79
CA CYS A 650 6.05 -15.52 30.60
C CYS A 650 4.54 -15.24 30.74
N LYS A 651 4.15 -14.22 31.51
CA LYS A 651 2.77 -13.69 31.60
C LYS A 651 2.73 -12.19 31.32
N ILE A 652 1.95 -11.74 30.33
CA ILE A 652 1.80 -10.31 30.04
C ILE A 652 0.55 -9.79 30.76
N PRO A 653 0.67 -8.81 31.68
CA PRO A 653 -0.48 -8.28 32.43
C PRO A 653 -1.57 -7.75 31.49
N LEU A 654 -2.84 -8.05 31.82
CA LEU A 654 -3.98 -7.59 31.03
C LEU A 654 -4.07 -6.05 31.00
N SER A 655 -3.64 -5.39 32.09
CA SER A 655 -3.53 -3.93 32.21
C SER A 655 -2.64 -3.31 31.14
N PHE A 656 -1.48 -3.92 30.85
CA PHE A 656 -0.56 -3.44 29.81
C PHE A 656 -1.22 -3.43 28.43
N LEU A 657 -2.05 -4.43 28.12
CA LEU A 657 -2.74 -4.51 26.82
C LEU A 657 -3.86 -3.47 26.67
N SER A 658 -4.40 -2.95 27.78
CA SER A 658 -5.39 -1.86 27.77
C SER A 658 -4.79 -0.45 27.88
N SER A 659 -3.53 -0.30 28.29
CA SER A 659 -2.88 0.99 28.55
C SER A 659 -1.94 1.44 27.41
N GLN A 660 -2.49 1.62 26.19
CA GLN A 660 -1.73 1.98 24.98
C GLN A 660 -0.39 1.23 24.82
N PRO A 661 -0.41 -0.12 24.77
CA PRO A 661 0.80 -0.95 24.61
C PRO A 661 1.67 -0.47 23.45
N THR A 662 2.91 -0.11 23.78
CA THR A 662 4.01 0.19 22.85
C THR A 662 4.92 -1.03 22.70
N LEU A 663 5.82 -0.99 21.72
CA LEU A 663 6.84 -2.02 21.55
C LEU A 663 7.85 -2.02 22.72
N ARG A 664 8.24 -0.83 23.21
CA ARG A 664 9.11 -0.67 24.39
C ARG A 664 8.50 -1.31 25.64
N GLY A 665 7.26 -0.95 25.97
CA GLY A 665 6.59 -1.44 27.17
C GLY A 665 6.39 -2.97 27.15
N LEU A 666 6.18 -3.56 25.96
CA LEU A 666 6.13 -5.01 25.80
C LEU A 666 7.48 -5.65 26.10
N VAL A 667 8.58 -5.08 25.59
CA VAL A 667 9.95 -5.57 25.87
C VAL A 667 10.29 -5.42 27.36
N GLU A 668 9.82 -4.36 28.03
CA GLU A 668 10.03 -4.15 29.47
C GLU A 668 9.25 -5.15 30.32
N VAL A 669 7.98 -5.43 29.99
CA VAL A 669 7.17 -6.49 30.63
C VAL A 669 7.84 -7.87 30.49
N LEU A 670 8.48 -8.15 29.35
CA LEU A 670 9.22 -9.40 29.14
C LEU A 670 10.54 -9.41 29.91
N ARG A 671 11.31 -8.31 29.88
CA ARG A 671 12.58 -8.15 30.59
C ARG A 671 12.43 -8.36 32.10
N ALA A 672 11.35 -7.83 32.69
CA ALA A 672 11.01 -8.00 34.10
C ALA A 672 10.69 -9.45 34.53
N GLN A 673 10.55 -10.39 33.59
CA GLN A 673 10.24 -11.81 33.84
C GLN A 673 11.32 -12.78 33.35
N VAL A 674 12.38 -12.27 32.71
CA VAL A 674 13.50 -13.07 32.17
C VAL A 674 14.80 -12.80 32.96
N ALA A 675 14.81 -11.83 33.87
CA ALA A 675 15.91 -11.64 34.82
C ALA A 675 15.99 -12.79 35.85
N PRO A 676 17.20 -13.23 36.24
CA PRO A 676 17.39 -14.19 37.33
C PRO A 676 17.05 -13.55 38.69
N ALA A 677 16.75 -14.40 39.68
CA ALA A 677 16.52 -14.01 41.06
C ALA A 677 17.84 -13.82 41.84
N ASP A 678 17.71 -13.45 43.13
CA ASP A 678 18.73 -13.08 44.12
C ASP A 678 19.27 -11.64 43.95
N ASP A 679 19.28 -10.74 44.95
CA ASP A 679 18.59 -10.62 46.26
C ASP A 679 18.64 -9.10 46.66
N ALA A 680 18.19 -8.52 47.79
CA ALA A 680 17.75 -9.07 49.07
C ALA A 680 16.78 -8.17 49.88
N THR A 681 15.85 -8.84 50.58
CA THR A 681 15.17 -8.43 51.84
C THR A 681 14.19 -7.22 51.88
N PRO A 682 13.23 -7.18 52.86
CA PRO A 682 12.06 -6.30 52.79
C PRO A 682 11.87 -5.31 53.96
N THR A 683 11.11 -4.23 53.73
CA THR A 683 10.52 -3.38 54.79
C THR A 683 9.10 -2.91 54.45
N SER A 684 8.26 -2.81 55.47
CA SER A 684 6.89 -2.26 55.50
C SER A 684 6.76 -1.38 56.77
N PRO A 685 5.70 -0.56 57.03
CA PRO A 685 4.36 -0.59 56.42
C PRO A 685 3.58 0.75 56.18
N ALA A 686 2.75 0.74 55.14
CA ALA A 686 1.34 1.21 55.15
C ALA A 686 1.04 2.75 55.39
N PRO A 687 -0.23 3.23 55.61
CA PRO A 687 -0.85 4.10 54.58
C PRO A 687 -1.74 5.30 55.03
N THR A 688 -1.81 6.37 54.21
CA THR A 688 -2.86 7.43 54.22
C THR A 688 -2.76 8.26 52.92
N ALA A 689 -3.73 9.05 52.44
CA ALA A 689 -5.21 9.08 52.49
C ALA A 689 -5.65 10.32 51.66
N MET A 690 -6.86 10.34 51.05
CA MET A 690 -7.41 11.55 50.40
C MET A 690 -8.04 12.51 51.43
N PRO A 691 -8.11 13.83 51.12
CA PRO A 691 -9.33 14.42 50.55
C PRO A 691 -9.05 15.26 49.28
N ALA A 692 -9.94 15.53 48.32
CA ALA A 692 -11.42 15.52 48.19
C ALA A 692 -12.11 16.91 48.20
N THR A 693 -12.43 17.37 46.98
CA THR A 693 -13.66 18.08 46.55
C THR A 693 -13.92 19.58 46.83
N SER A 694 -14.71 20.14 45.90
CA SER A 694 -15.49 21.41 45.91
C SER A 694 -14.74 22.72 45.63
N GLY A 695 -15.31 23.66 44.85
CA GLY A 695 -16.52 23.57 44.01
C GLY A 695 -17.06 24.91 43.48
N THR A 696 -18.16 24.85 42.72
CA THR A 696 -19.08 25.98 42.33
C THR A 696 -18.53 27.14 41.46
N SER A 697 -19.31 27.85 40.63
CA SER A 697 -20.64 27.61 39.98
C SER A 697 -20.96 28.69 38.91
N ALA A 698 -22.11 28.54 38.23
CA ALA A 698 -22.95 29.59 37.60
C ALA A 698 -22.67 30.16 36.17
N THR A 699 -23.38 29.60 35.16
CA THR A 699 -24.52 30.19 34.36
C THR A 699 -24.61 31.71 34.04
N PRO A 700 -25.39 32.16 33.00
CA PRO A 700 -25.77 31.49 31.72
C PRO A 700 -26.01 32.41 30.47
N ALA A 701 -26.12 31.78 29.27
CA ALA A 701 -27.04 32.14 28.15
C ALA A 701 -26.88 33.52 27.42
N PRO A 702 -27.74 33.88 26.43
CA PRO A 702 -27.89 33.22 25.11
C PRO A 702 -27.86 34.19 23.90
N GLY A 703 -27.84 33.68 22.66
CA GLY A 703 -28.05 34.52 21.46
C GLY A 703 -28.11 33.77 20.11
N ALA A 704 -29.32 33.63 19.55
CA ALA A 704 -29.63 33.26 18.16
C ALA A 704 -30.56 34.37 17.59
N PRO A 705 -31.05 34.38 16.32
CA PRO A 705 -30.93 33.40 15.23
C PRO A 705 -30.55 34.01 13.86
N GLY A 706 -30.64 33.25 12.75
CA GLY A 706 -30.49 33.82 11.40
C GLY A 706 -30.48 32.84 10.22
N ALA A 707 -31.60 32.17 9.92
CA ALA A 707 -31.87 31.57 8.60
C ALA A 707 -32.99 32.39 7.91
N PRO A 708 -32.99 32.56 6.58
CA PRO A 708 -33.57 31.55 5.68
C PRO A 708 -32.75 31.45 4.34
N ALA A 709 -33.18 30.84 3.22
CA ALA A 709 -34.41 30.13 2.85
C ALA A 709 -34.05 28.94 1.91
N ALA A 710 -35.00 28.04 1.66
CA ALA A 710 -34.84 26.97 0.68
C ALA A 710 -35.09 27.44 -0.76
N HIS A 711 -34.43 26.79 -1.72
CA HIS A 711 -34.92 26.72 -3.11
C HIS A 711 -35.16 25.26 -3.49
N ASP A 712 -36.35 25.00 -4.02
CA ASP A 712 -36.79 23.70 -4.51
C ASP A 712 -36.35 23.50 -5.97
N ALA A 713 -35.95 22.28 -6.32
CA ALA A 713 -35.39 21.93 -7.63
C ALA A 713 -35.64 20.45 -7.97
N THR A 714 -36.83 20.15 -8.47
CA THR A 714 -37.21 18.81 -8.93
C THR A 714 -36.39 18.37 -10.15
N ALA A 715 -35.57 17.33 -10.00
CA ALA A 715 -34.82 16.72 -11.10
C ALA A 715 -35.08 15.20 -11.21
N THR A 716 -35.64 14.84 -12.35
CA THR A 716 -35.90 13.49 -12.90
C THR A 716 -34.96 12.35 -12.46
N VAL A 717 -35.56 11.23 -12.03
CA VAL A 717 -34.84 9.97 -11.78
C VAL A 717 -34.38 9.35 -13.11
N ALA A 718 -33.08 9.45 -13.40
CA ALA A 718 -32.44 8.72 -14.49
C ALA A 718 -31.88 7.37 -13.99
N THR A 719 -32.14 6.28 -14.72
CA THR A 719 -31.70 4.91 -14.39
C THR A 719 -30.22 4.68 -14.72
N ALA A 720 -29.33 5.22 -13.89
CA ALA A 720 -27.89 5.08 -14.05
C ALA A 720 -27.42 3.62 -13.80
N ALA A 721 -27.07 2.92 -14.88
CA ALA A 721 -26.29 1.68 -14.79
C ALA A 721 -24.91 1.97 -14.17
N THR A 722 -24.39 1.06 -13.33
CA THR A 722 -23.21 1.34 -12.49
C THR A 722 -21.91 1.23 -13.30
N ALA A 723 -21.60 2.27 -14.07
CA ALA A 723 -20.34 2.40 -14.78
C ALA A 723 -19.14 2.34 -13.81
N ARG A 724 -18.01 1.77 -14.27
CA ARG A 724 -16.73 1.94 -13.58
C ARG A 724 -16.34 3.41 -13.71
N ARG A 725 -16.17 4.12 -12.59
CA ARG A 725 -15.59 5.48 -12.59
C ARG A 725 -14.24 5.47 -13.30
N SER A 726 -14.00 6.49 -14.11
CA SER A 726 -12.79 6.57 -14.93
C SER A 726 -11.57 6.94 -14.08
N ALA A 727 -10.36 6.77 -14.64
CA ALA A 727 -9.14 7.28 -14.00
C ALA A 727 -9.14 8.81 -13.87
N HIS A 728 -9.87 9.51 -14.75
CA HIS A 728 -10.10 10.96 -14.67
C HIS A 728 -10.93 11.30 -13.44
N ASP A 729 -12.04 10.59 -13.18
CA ASP A 729 -12.91 10.84 -12.03
C ASP A 729 -12.16 10.68 -10.69
N VAL A 730 -11.22 9.73 -10.63
CA VAL A 730 -10.37 9.47 -9.45
C VAL A 730 -9.26 10.51 -9.31
N LEU A 731 -8.85 11.17 -10.40
CA LEU A 731 -7.93 12.31 -10.37
C LEU A 731 -8.67 13.59 -9.91
N GLU A 732 -9.88 13.83 -10.42
CA GLU A 732 -10.74 14.94 -10.00
C GLU A 732 -11.09 14.85 -8.50
N ASP A 733 -11.49 13.68 -8.01
CA ASP A 733 -11.73 13.43 -6.57
C ASP A 733 -10.50 13.79 -5.70
N ARG A 734 -9.28 13.68 -6.24
CA ARG A 734 -8.03 14.03 -5.54
C ARG A 734 -7.63 15.49 -5.71
N ALA A 735 -7.95 16.09 -6.85
CA ALA A 735 -7.62 17.48 -7.17
C ALA A 735 -8.59 18.47 -6.51
N ALA A 736 -9.88 18.12 -6.40
CA ALA A 736 -10.94 19.01 -5.93
C ALA A 736 -10.67 19.68 -4.55
N PRO A 737 -10.12 19.00 -3.52
CA PRO A 737 -9.80 19.66 -2.26
C PRO A 737 -8.72 20.76 -2.40
N LEU A 738 -7.67 20.49 -3.19
CA LEU A 738 -6.62 21.46 -3.48
C LEU A 738 -7.16 22.61 -4.34
N HIS A 739 -7.95 22.30 -5.38
CA HIS A 739 -8.57 23.30 -6.24
C HIS A 739 -9.47 24.25 -5.42
N SER A 740 -10.32 23.72 -4.53
CA SER A 740 -11.17 24.54 -3.66
C SER A 740 -10.36 25.41 -2.69
N LEU A 741 -9.26 24.90 -2.13
CA LEU A 741 -8.36 25.69 -1.28
C LEU A 741 -7.68 26.83 -2.05
N LEU A 742 -7.23 26.57 -3.29
CA LEU A 742 -6.60 27.57 -4.15
C LEU A 742 -7.59 28.67 -4.57
N GLU A 743 -8.82 28.31 -4.95
CA GLU A 743 -9.85 29.29 -5.29
C GLU A 743 -10.25 30.15 -4.08
N GLN A 744 -10.34 29.56 -2.87
CA GLN A 744 -10.57 30.33 -1.64
C GLN A 744 -9.41 31.32 -1.35
N ALA A 745 -8.16 30.89 -1.51
CA ALA A 745 -6.99 31.75 -1.32
C ALA A 745 -6.91 32.89 -2.35
N ARG A 746 -7.30 32.64 -3.60
CA ARG A 746 -7.41 33.64 -4.67
C ARG A 746 -8.54 34.64 -4.41
N ALA A 747 -9.73 34.16 -4.06
CA ALA A 747 -10.88 35.00 -3.74
C ALA A 747 -10.65 35.89 -2.50
N ALA A 748 -9.81 35.45 -1.57
CA ALA A 748 -9.40 36.22 -0.39
C ALA A 748 -8.16 37.14 -0.64
N GLY A 749 -7.58 37.15 -1.84
CA GLY A 749 -6.41 37.98 -2.18
C GLY A 749 -5.06 37.51 -1.62
N VAL A 750 -5.02 36.37 -0.92
CA VAL A 750 -3.82 35.88 -0.20
C VAL A 750 -2.97 34.85 -0.98
N TYR A 751 -3.35 34.55 -2.23
CA TYR A 751 -2.59 33.66 -3.11
C TYR A 751 -1.48 34.41 -3.86
N HIS A 752 -0.26 34.37 -3.32
CA HIS A 752 0.93 35.01 -3.91
C HIS A 752 1.91 34.02 -4.58
N PHE A 753 1.54 32.73 -4.67
CA PHE A 753 2.34 31.76 -5.41
C PHE A 753 2.20 31.99 -6.92
N GLU A 754 3.29 31.77 -7.67
CA GLU A 754 3.34 31.96 -9.12
C GLU A 754 3.05 33.41 -9.59
N GLU A 755 3.21 34.42 -8.71
CA GLU A 755 3.02 35.83 -9.05
C GLU A 755 3.87 36.25 -10.27
N PRO A 756 3.27 36.71 -11.39
CA PRO A 756 4.02 36.99 -12.61
C PRO A 756 4.95 38.21 -12.49
N ILE A 757 6.24 37.97 -12.64
CA ILE A 757 7.29 39.00 -12.68
C ILE A 757 7.58 39.35 -14.15
N VAL A 758 7.39 40.62 -14.51
CA VAL A 758 7.59 41.13 -15.88
C VAL A 758 8.95 41.77 -16.12
N ALA A 759 9.64 42.22 -15.06
CA ALA A 759 11.02 42.70 -15.13
C ALA A 759 11.78 42.51 -13.80
N LEU A 760 13.11 42.40 -13.88
CA LEU A 760 14.04 42.35 -12.75
C LEU A 760 14.87 43.64 -12.73
N ASP A 761 14.99 44.27 -11.57
CA ASP A 761 15.69 45.54 -11.35
C ASP A 761 16.61 45.40 -10.12
N SER A 762 17.74 44.70 -10.30
CA SER A 762 18.71 44.37 -9.25
C SER A 762 18.08 43.60 -8.06
N GLN A 763 17.77 44.28 -6.95
CA GLN A 763 17.10 43.74 -5.77
C GLN A 763 15.58 43.93 -5.78
N TRP A 764 15.03 44.53 -6.83
CA TRP A 764 13.60 44.79 -7.03
C TRP A 764 13.03 43.95 -8.17
N VAL A 765 11.73 43.67 -8.12
CA VAL A 765 10.98 43.01 -9.19
C VAL A 765 9.74 43.81 -9.55
N HIS A 766 9.41 43.85 -10.83
CA HIS A 766 8.18 44.45 -11.34
C HIS A 766 7.16 43.34 -11.58
N THR A 767 5.99 43.46 -10.97
CA THR A 767 4.90 42.49 -11.12
C THR A 767 4.01 42.87 -12.30
N GLN A 768 3.22 41.93 -12.82
CA GLN A 768 2.28 42.22 -13.91
C GLN A 768 1.22 43.29 -13.56
N GLU A 769 0.98 43.54 -12.27
CA GLU A 769 0.10 44.58 -11.75
C GLU A 769 0.78 45.97 -11.70
N GLY A 770 2.04 46.08 -12.13
CA GLY A 770 2.82 47.32 -12.10
C GLY A 770 3.44 47.67 -10.74
N ARG A 771 3.24 46.84 -9.71
CA ARG A 771 3.91 47.00 -8.40
C ARG A 771 5.42 46.75 -8.56
N ARG A 772 6.26 47.56 -7.91
CA ARG A 772 7.73 47.36 -7.84
C ARG A 772 8.09 46.89 -6.44
N LYS A 773 8.28 45.58 -6.27
CA LYS A 773 8.45 44.91 -4.97
C LYS A 773 9.92 44.57 -4.66
N LEU A 774 10.35 44.80 -3.43
CA LEU A 774 11.68 44.52 -2.91
C LEU A 774 11.84 43.02 -2.66
N MET A 775 12.82 42.39 -3.29
CA MET A 775 12.95 40.93 -3.34
C MET A 775 13.72 40.35 -2.14
N PHE A 776 13.09 39.43 -1.42
CA PHE A 776 13.73 38.56 -0.41
C PHE A 776 13.45 37.06 -0.62
N ALA A 777 12.69 36.67 -1.65
CA ALA A 777 12.40 35.25 -1.94
C ALA A 777 13.43 34.55 -2.89
N THR A 778 14.29 35.31 -3.59
CA THR A 778 15.30 34.76 -4.52
C THR A 778 16.61 34.38 -3.83
N TYR A 779 17.49 33.62 -4.49
CA TYR A 779 18.77 33.14 -3.91
C TYR A 779 20.02 33.78 -4.57
N SER A 780 19.86 34.95 -5.20
CA SER A 780 20.94 35.69 -5.88
C SER A 780 21.84 36.41 -4.87
N TYR A 781 22.45 35.67 -3.93
CA TYR A 781 23.12 36.21 -2.74
C TYR A 781 24.20 37.27 -3.04
N LEU A 782 24.90 37.17 -4.18
CA LEU A 782 25.91 38.16 -4.60
C LEU A 782 25.41 39.19 -5.63
N GLY A 783 24.13 39.17 -6.01
CA GLY A 783 23.55 40.10 -6.98
C GLY A 783 24.14 39.94 -8.40
N LEU A 784 24.18 38.72 -8.94
CA LEU A 784 24.76 38.42 -10.25
C LEU A 784 23.74 38.31 -11.40
N LEU A 785 22.43 38.22 -11.10
CA LEU A 785 21.38 38.37 -12.10
C LEU A 785 21.50 39.75 -12.79
N GLY A 786 21.46 39.77 -14.12
CA GLY A 786 21.62 40.99 -14.92
C GLY A 786 23.07 41.47 -15.12
N HIS A 787 24.09 40.76 -14.63
CA HIS A 787 25.48 41.18 -14.77
C HIS A 787 25.93 41.26 -16.25
N PRO A 788 26.51 42.39 -16.72
CA PRO A 788 26.73 42.63 -18.15
C PRO A 788 27.70 41.64 -18.80
N ALA A 789 28.76 41.22 -18.09
CA ALA A 789 29.71 40.24 -18.62
C ALA A 789 29.07 38.84 -18.81
N ILE A 790 28.15 38.46 -17.92
CA ILE A 790 27.44 37.17 -17.96
C ILE A 790 26.40 37.18 -19.08
N ALA A 791 25.67 38.29 -19.25
CA ALA A 791 24.77 38.50 -20.37
C ALA A 791 25.51 38.48 -21.73
N ALA A 792 26.64 39.17 -21.84
CA ALA A 792 27.45 39.18 -23.06
C ALA A 792 28.00 37.79 -23.42
N ALA A 793 28.48 37.02 -22.44
CA ALA A 793 28.91 35.63 -22.65
C ALA A 793 27.76 34.74 -23.15
N SER A 794 26.56 34.93 -22.62
CA SER A 794 25.35 34.21 -23.03
C SER A 794 24.99 34.51 -24.49
N ILE A 795 24.96 35.79 -24.87
CA ILE A 795 24.66 36.24 -26.24
C ILE A 795 25.69 35.70 -27.23
N ALA A 796 26.99 35.82 -26.93
CA ALA A 796 28.06 35.32 -27.79
C ALA A 796 27.96 33.80 -28.01
N ALA A 797 27.54 33.04 -26.99
CA ALA A 797 27.32 31.60 -27.10
C ALA A 797 26.10 31.24 -27.96
N VAL A 798 25.03 32.04 -27.96
CA VAL A 798 23.92 31.86 -28.94
C VAL A 798 24.43 32.08 -30.36
N THR A 799 25.23 33.14 -30.60
CA THR A 799 25.79 33.44 -31.93
C THR A 799 26.73 32.35 -32.44
N HIS A 800 27.47 31.66 -31.56
CA HIS A 800 28.47 30.67 -31.98
C HIS A 800 27.96 29.21 -31.97
N TYR A 801 27.20 28.79 -30.95
CA TYR A 801 26.76 27.40 -30.76
C TYR A 801 25.24 27.21 -30.98
N GLY A 802 24.49 28.29 -31.17
CA GLY A 802 23.02 28.26 -31.18
C GLY A 802 22.41 28.06 -29.79
N THR A 803 21.14 27.67 -29.76
CA THR A 803 20.31 27.62 -28.54
C THR A 803 20.32 26.27 -27.81
N GLY A 804 20.87 25.20 -28.40
CA GLY A 804 20.86 23.86 -27.80
C GLY A 804 21.71 22.84 -28.56
N THR A 805 21.93 21.66 -27.96
CA THR A 805 22.84 20.62 -28.50
C THR A 805 22.14 19.46 -29.20
N HIS A 806 20.84 19.55 -29.47
CA HIS A 806 20.06 18.55 -30.22
C HIS A 806 20.10 17.10 -29.68
N GLY A 807 20.54 16.86 -28.44
CA GLY A 807 20.63 15.50 -27.88
C GLY A 807 21.37 15.40 -26.54
N VAL A 808 21.58 14.14 -26.12
CA VAL A 808 22.29 13.75 -24.89
C VAL A 808 23.82 13.77 -25.09
N ARG A 809 24.57 14.15 -24.05
CA ARG A 809 26.02 14.49 -24.14
C ARG A 809 26.96 13.37 -24.60
N LEU A 810 26.54 12.11 -24.46
CA LEU A 810 27.34 10.94 -24.86
C LEU A 810 27.15 10.59 -26.35
N ASN A 811 25.92 10.76 -26.88
CA ASN A 811 25.56 10.28 -28.22
C ASN A 811 25.52 11.43 -29.25
N GLY A 812 25.04 12.62 -28.86
CA GLY A 812 25.01 13.82 -29.70
C GLY A 812 26.30 14.65 -29.66
N GLY A 813 27.33 14.16 -28.96
CA GLY A 813 28.56 14.90 -28.68
C GLY A 813 28.46 15.85 -27.48
N THR A 814 29.60 16.41 -27.11
CA THR A 814 29.76 17.37 -26.01
C THR A 814 30.51 18.58 -26.55
N LEU A 815 30.03 19.80 -26.27
CA LEU A 815 30.70 21.03 -26.66
C LEU A 815 31.95 21.27 -25.82
N ASP A 816 32.96 21.95 -26.40
CA ASP A 816 34.14 22.42 -25.66
C ASP A 816 33.73 23.33 -24.49
N LEU A 817 32.66 24.13 -24.67
CA LEU A 817 32.10 25.02 -23.67
C LEU A 817 31.70 24.27 -22.39
N HIS A 818 31.10 23.08 -22.51
CA HIS A 818 30.82 22.22 -21.35
C HIS A 818 32.10 21.69 -20.70
N LYS A 819 33.12 21.35 -21.51
CA LYS A 819 34.43 20.92 -20.98
C LYS A 819 35.24 22.04 -20.33
N ARG A 820 35.05 23.27 -20.76
CA ARG A 820 35.61 24.48 -20.14
C ARG A 820 34.91 24.76 -18.81
N LEU A 821 33.59 24.64 -18.75
CA LEU A 821 32.82 24.78 -17.51
C LEU A 821 33.16 23.67 -16.49
N GLU A 822 33.27 22.41 -16.92
CA GLU A 822 33.72 21.31 -16.05
C GLU A 822 35.10 21.59 -15.44
N ARG A 823 36.09 21.98 -16.25
CA ARG A 823 37.42 22.36 -15.72
C ARG A 823 37.37 23.57 -14.79
N ARG A 824 36.64 24.64 -15.16
CA ARG A 824 36.56 25.86 -14.35
C ARG A 824 35.97 25.61 -12.96
N ILE A 825 34.97 24.74 -12.87
CA ILE A 825 34.38 24.31 -11.58
C ILE A 825 35.40 23.53 -10.75
N ALA A 826 36.13 22.59 -11.36
CA ALA A 826 37.18 21.83 -10.68
C ALA A 826 38.32 22.75 -10.19
N GLU A 827 38.81 23.66 -11.03
CA GLU A 827 39.82 24.67 -10.72
C GLU A 827 39.39 25.58 -9.55
N PHE A 828 38.15 26.09 -9.58
CA PHE A 828 37.60 26.95 -8.53
C PHE A 828 37.47 26.23 -7.18
N LEU A 829 37.04 24.97 -7.19
CA LEU A 829 36.86 24.15 -5.99
C LEU A 829 38.14 23.41 -5.52
N GLY A 830 39.24 23.49 -6.28
CA GLY A 830 40.49 22.77 -5.99
C GLY A 830 40.38 21.25 -6.16
N ARG A 831 39.66 20.77 -7.17
CA ARG A 831 39.38 19.35 -7.45
C ARG A 831 40.02 18.88 -8.76
N GLU A 832 40.11 17.56 -8.94
CA GLU A 832 40.77 16.96 -10.11
C GLU A 832 39.92 17.04 -11.39
N ASP A 833 38.60 16.85 -11.27
CA ASP A 833 37.63 16.88 -12.38
C ASP A 833 36.24 17.28 -11.85
N ALA A 834 35.32 17.61 -12.76
CA ALA A 834 33.91 17.84 -12.46
C ALA A 834 32.99 17.36 -13.60
N LEU A 835 31.73 17.11 -13.25
CA LEU A 835 30.66 16.69 -14.17
C LEU A 835 29.49 17.67 -14.08
N VAL A 836 29.08 18.23 -15.22
CA VAL A 836 28.02 19.26 -15.30
C VAL A 836 26.71 18.69 -15.86
N PHE A 837 25.61 19.02 -15.17
CA PHE A 837 24.24 18.55 -15.37
C PHE A 837 23.28 19.70 -15.71
N SER A 838 22.16 19.35 -16.34
CA SER A 838 21.06 20.29 -16.65
C SER A 838 20.14 20.65 -15.47
N SER A 839 20.34 20.05 -14.27
CA SER A 839 19.61 20.43 -13.04
C SER A 839 20.35 19.98 -11.78
N GLY A 840 20.37 20.82 -10.73
CA GLY A 840 20.90 20.47 -9.40
C GLY A 840 20.13 19.31 -8.74
N PHE A 841 18.79 19.30 -8.82
CA PHE A 841 17.97 18.19 -8.30
C PHE A 841 18.37 16.86 -8.97
N MET A 842 18.52 16.88 -10.29
CA MET A 842 18.95 15.71 -11.07
C MET A 842 20.42 15.33 -10.85
N THR A 843 21.23 16.23 -10.27
CA THR A 843 22.62 15.95 -9.89
C THR A 843 22.65 15.09 -8.64
N ASN A 844 22.04 15.51 -7.53
CA ASN A 844 21.95 14.71 -6.30
C ASN A 844 21.30 13.34 -6.56
N GLN A 845 20.10 13.34 -7.14
CA GLN A 845 19.38 12.10 -7.46
C GLN A 845 20.21 11.19 -8.38
N GLY A 846 20.92 11.76 -9.35
CA GLY A 846 21.76 11.02 -10.29
C GLY A 846 23.02 10.43 -9.67
N VAL A 847 23.77 11.23 -8.91
CA VAL A 847 25.03 10.81 -8.29
C VAL A 847 24.78 9.72 -7.25
N LEU A 848 23.78 9.91 -6.38
CA LEU A 848 23.42 8.93 -5.36
C LEU A 848 22.95 7.59 -5.98
N THR A 849 22.14 7.63 -7.05
CA THR A 849 21.70 6.40 -7.76
C THR A 849 22.75 5.76 -8.68
N ALA A 850 23.91 6.39 -8.87
CA ALA A 850 25.02 5.85 -9.65
C ALA A 850 26.15 5.31 -8.77
N LEU A 851 26.39 5.95 -7.63
CA LEU A 851 27.41 5.62 -6.65
C LEU A 851 26.96 4.47 -5.74
N LEU A 852 25.79 4.61 -5.12
CA LEU A 852 25.29 3.68 -4.11
C LEU A 852 24.62 2.46 -4.76
N GLN A 853 24.76 1.32 -4.10
CA GLN A 853 24.14 0.06 -4.49
C GLN A 853 23.27 -0.51 -3.35
N PRO A 854 22.35 -1.44 -3.65
CA PRO A 854 21.71 -2.24 -2.63
C PRO A 854 22.75 -2.93 -1.73
N GLY A 855 22.55 -2.87 -0.41
CA GLY A 855 23.51 -3.35 0.59
C GLY A 855 24.41 -2.26 1.19
N ASP A 856 24.75 -1.23 0.42
CA ASP A 856 25.49 -0.06 0.93
C ASP A 856 24.66 0.70 1.98
N TRP A 857 25.32 1.57 2.75
CA TRP A 857 24.69 2.46 3.72
C TRP A 857 24.91 3.91 3.34
N VAL A 858 23.82 4.69 3.37
CA VAL A 858 23.88 6.15 3.25
C VAL A 858 23.22 6.77 4.47
N ILE A 859 23.93 7.69 5.11
CA ILE A 859 23.54 8.34 6.36
C ILE A 859 23.44 9.84 6.08
N GLY A 860 22.32 10.47 6.42
CA GLY A 860 22.13 11.90 6.17
C GLY A 860 21.26 12.60 7.21
N ASP A 861 21.38 13.93 7.24
CA ASP A 861 20.59 14.79 8.12
C ASP A 861 19.10 14.76 7.72
N GLN A 862 18.20 14.85 8.71
CA GLN A 862 16.76 14.89 8.48
C GLN A 862 16.28 16.11 7.67
N TRP A 863 17.04 17.21 7.64
CA TRP A 863 16.69 18.44 6.91
C TRP A 863 17.35 18.57 5.54
N ASN A 864 18.11 17.55 5.11
CA ASN A 864 18.68 17.48 3.76
C ASN A 864 17.64 17.73 2.66
N HIS A 865 18.03 18.45 1.61
CA HIS A 865 17.20 18.70 0.43
C HIS A 865 16.50 17.43 -0.08
N ALA A 866 15.24 17.56 -0.49
CA ALA A 866 14.44 16.48 -1.07
C ALA A 866 15.16 15.71 -2.20
N SER A 867 16.01 16.37 -2.99
CA SER A 867 16.82 15.71 -4.03
C SER A 867 17.87 14.72 -3.52
N ILE A 868 18.41 14.95 -2.31
CA ILE A 868 19.29 14.02 -1.60
C ILE A 868 18.46 12.86 -1.06
N VAL A 869 17.37 13.17 -0.37
CA VAL A 869 16.44 12.19 0.23
C VAL A 869 15.89 11.23 -0.82
N ASP A 870 15.42 11.74 -1.96
CA ASP A 870 14.90 10.95 -3.07
C ASP A 870 16.01 10.21 -3.84
N GLY A 871 17.22 10.77 -3.92
CA GLY A 871 18.39 10.08 -4.44
C GLY A 871 18.79 8.87 -3.58
N CYS A 872 18.83 9.03 -2.26
CA CYS A 872 19.10 7.96 -1.30
C CYS A 872 18.03 6.86 -1.42
N ARG A 873 16.74 7.22 -1.37
CA ARG A 873 15.62 6.29 -1.53
C ARG A 873 15.64 5.55 -2.87
N ALA A 874 15.90 6.26 -3.97
CA ALA A 874 15.92 5.68 -5.32
C ALA A 874 17.15 4.79 -5.59
N SER A 875 18.24 4.94 -4.83
CA SER A 875 19.43 4.07 -4.97
C SER A 875 19.18 2.65 -4.48
N GLY A 876 18.24 2.48 -3.54
CA GLY A 876 17.98 1.21 -2.87
C GLY A 876 19.04 0.84 -1.82
N ALA A 877 20.02 1.69 -1.54
CA ALA A 877 20.91 1.53 -0.39
C ALA A 877 20.14 1.67 0.93
N THR A 878 20.78 1.24 2.01
CA THR A 878 20.26 1.35 3.38
C THR A 878 20.34 2.81 3.82
N PHE A 879 19.30 3.58 3.52
CA PHE A 879 19.20 4.95 4.01
C PHE A 879 18.95 4.97 5.52
N ARG A 880 19.73 5.79 6.22
CA ARG A 880 19.58 6.14 7.63
C ARG A 880 19.52 7.66 7.74
N VAL A 881 18.68 8.13 8.66
CA VAL A 881 18.49 9.55 8.95
C VAL A 881 18.82 9.77 10.41
N TYR A 882 19.61 10.81 10.71
CA TYR A 882 19.82 11.28 12.08
C TYR A 882 19.06 12.59 12.34
N PRO A 883 18.68 12.88 13.61
CA PRO A 883 18.11 14.17 13.99
C PRO A 883 19.05 15.32 13.60
N HIS A 884 18.48 16.48 13.29
CA HIS A 884 19.24 17.55 12.65
C HIS A 884 20.45 17.99 13.49
N ASN A 885 21.64 17.97 12.89
CA ASN A 885 22.94 18.21 13.53
C ASN A 885 23.23 17.34 14.79
N ASP A 886 22.50 16.24 15.07
CA ASP A 886 22.86 15.27 16.12
C ASP A 886 24.03 14.37 15.65
N LEU A 887 25.25 14.88 15.86
CA LEU A 887 26.48 14.17 15.50
C LEU A 887 26.74 12.94 16.38
N ALA A 888 26.09 12.83 17.55
CA ALA A 888 26.15 11.62 18.36
C ALA A 888 25.25 10.53 17.76
N ALA A 889 24.12 10.87 17.13
CA ALA A 889 23.35 9.93 16.30
C ALA A 889 24.13 9.53 15.04
N LEU A 890 24.83 10.47 14.39
CA LEU A 890 25.71 10.15 13.27
C LEU A 890 26.81 9.15 13.67
N GLU A 891 27.50 9.36 14.80
CA GLU A 891 28.52 8.44 15.33
C GLU A 891 27.93 7.06 15.68
N ARG A 892 26.72 7.00 16.27
CA ARG A 892 25.99 5.73 16.50
C ARG A 892 25.69 5.00 15.18
N LEU A 893 25.14 5.68 14.19
CA LEU A 893 24.80 5.07 12.88
C LEU A 893 26.04 4.63 12.09
N LEU A 894 27.18 5.32 12.24
CA LEU A 894 28.46 4.92 11.65
C LEU A 894 29.09 3.69 12.34
N LEU A 895 28.76 3.44 13.61
CA LEU A 895 29.12 2.22 14.36
C LEU A 895 28.18 1.05 14.06
N GLU A 896 26.90 1.30 13.80
CA GLU A 896 25.91 0.28 13.40
C GLU A 896 26.09 -0.21 11.95
N ALA A 897 26.70 0.61 11.09
CA ALA A 897 26.89 0.30 9.68
C ALA A 897 27.91 -0.85 9.48
N PRO A 898 27.61 -1.86 8.62
CA PRO A 898 28.51 -3.00 8.40
C PRO A 898 29.91 -2.59 7.93
N PRO A 899 30.99 -3.29 8.34
CA PRO A 899 32.35 -2.90 8.02
C PRO A 899 32.67 -3.00 6.52
N ASP A 900 32.14 -4.02 5.85
CA ASP A 900 32.49 -4.43 4.48
C ASP A 900 31.59 -3.82 3.38
N VAL A 901 30.82 -2.77 3.67
CA VAL A 901 29.98 -2.06 2.68
C VAL A 901 30.40 -0.61 2.50
N LEU A 902 30.05 0.00 1.36
CA LEU A 902 30.27 1.44 1.18
C LEU A 902 29.35 2.20 2.14
N ARG A 903 29.96 3.13 2.88
CA ARG A 903 29.29 3.97 3.86
C ARG A 903 29.47 5.42 3.44
N LEU A 904 28.38 6.09 3.09
CA LEU A 904 28.36 7.48 2.64
C LEU A 904 27.64 8.35 3.67
N VAL A 905 28.30 9.39 4.16
CA VAL A 905 27.64 10.51 4.83
C VAL A 905 27.28 11.54 3.75
N VAL A 906 26.02 12.01 3.75
CA VAL A 906 25.56 13.03 2.82
C VAL A 906 24.80 14.15 3.56
N VAL A 907 25.21 15.39 3.35
CA VAL A 907 24.68 16.57 4.06
C VAL A 907 24.54 17.79 3.15
N ASP A 908 23.60 18.67 3.43
CA ASP A 908 23.65 20.06 2.94
C ASP A 908 24.74 20.85 3.70
N ALA A 909 25.43 21.77 3.01
CA ALA A 909 26.37 22.68 3.64
C ALA A 909 25.69 23.78 4.50
N LEU A 910 24.50 24.20 4.06
CA LEU A 910 23.69 25.28 4.62
C LEU A 910 22.22 24.92 4.39
N PHE A 911 21.47 24.69 5.46
CA PHE A 911 20.12 24.16 5.37
C PHE A 911 19.13 25.24 4.91
N SER A 912 18.48 25.02 3.77
CA SER A 912 17.80 26.08 3.02
C SER A 912 16.46 26.57 3.61
N LEU A 913 16.08 26.10 4.80
CA LEU A 913 14.83 26.44 5.50
C LEU A 913 15.09 27.21 6.80
N ASP A 914 16.14 26.83 7.53
CA ASP A 914 16.49 27.32 8.86
C ASP A 914 17.76 28.21 8.84
N GLY A 915 18.61 28.07 7.83
CA GLY A 915 19.73 28.98 7.54
C GLY A 915 20.95 28.83 8.45
N ASP A 916 20.97 27.79 9.26
CA ASP A 916 22.15 27.28 9.98
C ASP A 916 23.14 26.58 9.01
N LEU A 917 24.24 26.10 9.57
CA LEU A 917 25.34 25.43 8.87
C LEU A 917 25.62 24.06 9.49
N VAL A 918 26.13 23.14 8.69
CA VAL A 918 26.62 21.85 9.18
C VAL A 918 27.99 22.00 9.88
N ASP A 919 28.19 21.27 10.99
CA ASP A 919 29.51 21.11 11.63
C ASP A 919 30.41 20.19 10.79
N LEU A 920 30.96 20.76 9.71
CA LEU A 920 31.93 20.07 8.85
C LEU A 920 33.16 19.55 9.64
N PRO A 921 33.78 20.31 10.59
CA PRO A 921 34.92 19.81 11.36
C PRO A 921 34.65 18.48 12.06
N ARG A 922 33.55 18.36 12.81
CA ARG A 922 33.21 17.13 13.53
C ARG A 922 32.70 16.04 12.60
N ILE A 923 31.94 16.35 11.54
CA ILE A 923 31.57 15.34 10.54
C ILE A 923 32.82 14.73 9.88
N VAL A 924 33.81 15.55 9.51
CA VAL A 924 35.06 15.07 8.91
C VAL A 924 35.87 14.20 9.89
N GLU A 925 35.87 14.51 11.19
CA GLU A 925 36.45 13.66 12.23
C GLU A 925 35.78 12.26 12.24
N LEU A 926 34.45 12.23 12.24
CA LEU A 926 33.66 10.99 12.28
C LEU A 926 33.81 10.17 10.98
N VAL A 927 33.65 10.78 9.82
CA VAL A 927 33.81 10.14 8.50
C VAL A 927 35.17 9.45 8.41
N ARG A 928 36.25 10.14 8.84
CA ARG A 928 37.61 9.61 8.84
C ARG A 928 37.81 8.51 9.88
N ARG A 929 37.30 8.67 11.11
CA ARG A 929 37.33 7.64 12.18
C ARG A 929 36.68 6.34 11.73
N HIS A 930 35.57 6.42 11.01
CA HIS A 930 34.79 5.24 10.61
C HIS A 930 35.07 4.74 9.19
N HIS A 931 35.98 5.37 8.44
CA HIS A 931 36.29 5.05 7.04
C HIS A 931 35.05 5.11 6.11
N ALA A 932 34.24 6.15 6.27
CA ALA A 932 33.15 6.50 5.36
C ALA A 932 33.65 7.47 4.26
N LEU A 933 32.80 7.70 3.26
CA LEU A 933 32.91 8.81 2.29
C LEU A 933 32.03 9.99 2.74
N LEU A 934 32.37 11.21 2.33
CA LEU A 934 31.57 12.43 2.54
C LEU A 934 31.15 13.08 1.21
N MET A 935 29.85 13.22 1.01
CA MET A 935 29.25 14.06 -0.02
C MET A 935 28.58 15.28 0.62
N VAL A 936 28.79 16.47 0.05
CA VAL A 936 28.15 17.71 0.52
C VAL A 936 27.49 18.43 -0.64
N ASP A 937 26.28 18.93 -0.43
CA ASP A 937 25.59 19.84 -1.34
C ASP A 937 25.91 21.30 -0.96
N GLU A 938 26.73 21.94 -1.80
CA GLU A 938 27.18 23.33 -1.68
C GLU A 938 26.21 24.33 -2.36
N ALA A 939 24.97 23.94 -2.69
CA ALA A 939 24.02 24.76 -3.46
C ALA A 939 23.73 26.14 -2.85
N HIS A 940 23.80 26.26 -1.53
CA HIS A 940 23.53 27.52 -0.82
C HIS A 940 24.80 28.24 -0.32
N SER A 941 25.91 27.53 -0.25
CA SER A 941 27.17 27.99 0.31
C SER A 941 28.17 28.48 -0.74
N LEU A 942 28.16 27.91 -1.94
CA LEU A 942 29.03 28.32 -3.05
C LEU A 942 28.93 29.82 -3.32
N GLY A 943 30.06 30.52 -3.33
CA GLY A 943 30.17 31.96 -3.54
C GLY A 943 29.82 32.82 -2.33
N ALA A 944 28.98 32.34 -1.41
CA ALA A 944 28.49 33.07 -0.24
C ALA A 944 29.35 32.82 1.03
N LEU A 945 29.69 31.56 1.32
CA LEU A 945 30.52 31.17 2.46
C LEU A 945 32.02 31.13 2.09
N GLY A 946 32.85 31.39 3.10
CA GLY A 946 34.31 31.38 2.99
C GLY A 946 34.92 32.68 2.47
N GLU A 947 36.21 32.88 2.73
CA GLU A 947 36.96 34.07 2.32
C GLU A 947 36.95 34.21 0.79
N ARG A 948 37.22 33.11 0.09
CA ARG A 948 37.35 33.01 -1.37
C ARG A 948 36.01 32.72 -2.05
N GLY A 949 35.03 32.27 -1.29
CA GLY A 949 33.68 31.94 -1.78
C GLY A 949 33.59 30.52 -2.30
N ARG A 950 34.43 29.59 -1.82
CA ARG A 950 34.49 28.24 -2.39
C ARG A 950 33.50 27.25 -1.79
N GLY A 951 32.80 27.62 -0.71
CA GLY A 951 31.84 26.76 -0.02
C GLY A 951 32.21 26.51 1.45
N ILE A 952 31.74 25.41 2.01
CA ILE A 952 31.84 25.12 3.44
C ILE A 952 33.29 24.78 3.88
N GLU A 953 34.10 24.18 3.00
CA GLU A 953 35.54 23.97 3.26
C GLU A 953 36.31 25.28 3.43
N ASP A 954 35.94 26.32 2.68
CA ASP A 954 36.57 27.65 2.70
C ASP A 954 36.02 28.54 3.82
N HIS A 955 34.89 28.14 4.43
CA HIS A 955 34.38 28.69 5.69
C HIS A 955 35.18 28.18 6.91
N PHE A 956 35.42 26.86 6.97
CA PHE A 956 36.17 26.23 8.07
C PHE A 956 37.69 26.13 7.83
N ALA A 957 38.20 26.63 6.71
CA ALA A 957 39.60 26.49 6.28
C ALA A 957 40.11 25.03 6.19
N MET A 958 39.23 24.12 5.77
CA MET A 958 39.47 22.68 5.64
C MET A 958 39.40 22.23 4.15
N PRO A 959 40.35 22.61 3.29
CA PRO A 959 40.31 22.26 1.87
C PRO A 959 40.56 20.77 1.63
N GLY A 960 39.78 20.15 0.73
CA GLY A 960 39.98 18.77 0.29
C GLY A 960 39.61 17.71 1.32
N VAL A 961 38.59 17.95 2.15
CA VAL A 961 38.09 17.01 3.17
C VAL A 961 36.79 16.32 2.77
N ILE A 962 36.05 16.88 1.80
CA ILE A 962 34.87 16.31 1.17
C ILE A 962 35.30 15.44 -0.03
N ASP A 963 34.72 14.25 -0.23
CA ASP A 963 35.03 13.40 -1.40
C ASP A 963 34.24 13.81 -2.66
N LEU A 964 33.00 14.25 -2.45
CA LEU A 964 32.06 14.67 -3.49
C LEU A 964 31.45 16.04 -3.15
N ALA A 965 32.02 17.10 -3.72
CA ALA A 965 31.45 18.45 -3.66
C ALA A 965 30.40 18.58 -4.77
N MET A 966 29.12 18.46 -4.41
CA MET A 966 27.99 18.74 -5.30
C MET A 966 27.60 20.22 -5.17
N GLY A 967 27.05 20.82 -6.23
CA GLY A 967 26.35 22.10 -6.09
C GLY A 967 25.42 22.41 -7.25
N THR A 968 24.67 23.51 -7.13
CA THR A 968 23.74 23.98 -8.15
C THR A 968 24.24 25.23 -8.86
N LEU A 969 23.85 25.40 -10.12
CA LEU A 969 24.25 26.55 -10.96
C LEU A 969 23.10 27.56 -11.13
N SER A 970 22.24 27.69 -10.11
CA SER A 970 20.95 28.40 -10.15
C SER A 970 20.64 29.19 -8.87
N LYS A 971 21.68 29.66 -8.17
CA LYS A 971 21.59 30.36 -6.87
C LYS A 971 22.47 31.61 -6.92
N VAL A 972 23.72 31.54 -6.44
CA VAL A 972 24.73 32.60 -6.66
C VAL A 972 25.10 32.67 -8.14
N ILE A 973 25.34 31.53 -8.78
CA ILE A 973 25.50 31.44 -10.23
C ILE A 973 24.14 31.71 -10.89
N PRO A 974 23.99 32.75 -11.74
CA PRO A 974 22.72 33.16 -12.34
C PRO A 974 22.44 32.38 -13.63
N ALA A 975 22.42 31.05 -13.55
CA ALA A 975 22.20 30.16 -14.69
C ALA A 975 21.17 29.06 -14.33
N CYS A 976 21.24 27.91 -15.00
CA CYS A 976 20.49 26.71 -14.64
C CYS A 976 21.38 25.49 -14.81
N GLY A 977 21.33 24.55 -13.86
CA GLY A 977 22.12 23.33 -13.89
C GLY A 977 22.58 22.88 -12.51
N GLY A 978 23.46 21.89 -12.49
CA GLY A 978 24.19 21.46 -11.30
C GLY A 978 25.53 20.83 -11.68
N TYR A 979 26.35 20.55 -10.68
CA TYR A 979 27.64 19.90 -10.87
C TYR A 979 27.97 18.96 -9.71
N VAL A 980 28.88 18.02 -9.95
CA VAL A 980 29.62 17.34 -8.90
C VAL A 980 31.11 17.34 -9.24
N ALA A 981 31.95 17.60 -8.25
CA ALA A 981 33.40 17.67 -8.37
C ALA A 981 34.06 16.77 -7.30
N GLY A 982 35.23 16.23 -7.62
CA GLY A 982 35.92 15.25 -6.76
C GLY A 982 37.20 14.74 -7.42
N SER A 983 37.57 13.49 -7.14
CA SER A 983 38.67 12.83 -7.86
C SER A 983 38.26 12.45 -9.29
N HIS A 984 39.22 12.50 -10.22
CA HIS A 984 38.99 12.26 -11.64
C HIS A 984 38.44 10.85 -11.90
N ARG A 985 38.92 9.83 -11.18
CA ARG A 985 38.39 8.46 -11.24
C ARG A 985 36.90 8.37 -10.87
N LEU A 986 36.49 9.10 -9.84
CA LEU A 986 35.11 9.09 -9.35
C LEU A 986 34.19 9.87 -10.30
N VAL A 987 34.66 11.01 -10.80
CA VAL A 987 33.95 11.82 -11.81
C VAL A 987 33.82 11.09 -13.15
N GLU A 988 34.85 10.36 -13.58
CA GLU A 988 34.80 9.50 -14.78
C GLU A 988 33.81 8.35 -14.60
N TYR A 989 33.83 7.65 -13.46
CA TYR A 989 32.84 6.62 -13.14
C TYR A 989 31.41 7.17 -13.23
N LEU A 990 31.13 8.33 -12.59
CA LEU A 990 29.83 8.98 -12.62
C LEU A 990 29.42 9.39 -14.05
N ARG A 991 30.36 9.86 -14.88
CA ARG A 991 30.14 10.24 -16.28
C ARG A 991 29.59 9.09 -17.14
N PHE A 992 29.89 7.84 -16.80
CA PHE A 992 29.41 6.63 -17.49
C PHE A 992 28.36 5.82 -16.72
N ARG A 993 27.96 6.24 -15.52
CA ARG A 993 26.99 5.52 -14.68
C ARG A 993 25.74 6.34 -14.33
N THR A 994 25.86 7.67 -14.29
CA THR A 994 24.77 8.55 -13.86
C THR A 994 23.73 8.73 -14.96
N ARG A 995 22.56 8.11 -14.78
CA ARG A 995 21.45 8.12 -15.75
C ARG A 995 20.96 9.53 -16.09
N SER A 996 20.93 10.44 -15.13
CA SER A 996 20.54 11.84 -15.34
C SER A 996 21.56 12.68 -16.12
N TYR A 997 22.77 12.17 -16.33
CA TYR A 997 23.75 12.72 -17.27
C TYR A 997 23.66 12.03 -18.64
N LEU A 998 23.55 10.69 -18.65
CA LEU A 998 23.57 9.86 -19.86
C LEU A 998 22.32 10.04 -20.74
N PHE A 999 21.14 10.20 -20.14
CA PHE A 999 19.85 10.19 -20.82
C PHE A 999 19.09 11.51 -20.75
N SER A 1000 19.70 12.56 -20.18
CA SER A 1000 19.13 13.93 -20.16
C SER A 1000 19.69 14.79 -21.29
N ALA A 1001 18.91 15.77 -21.73
CA ALA A 1001 19.40 16.81 -22.62
C ALA A 1001 20.51 17.62 -21.94
N SER A 1002 21.53 18.02 -22.73
CA SER A 1002 22.63 18.81 -22.19
C SER A 1002 22.20 20.23 -21.79
N MET A 1003 23.02 20.89 -20.98
CA MET A 1003 22.85 22.31 -20.66
C MET A 1003 22.93 23.16 -21.94
N PRO A 1004 21.95 24.05 -22.22
CA PRO A 1004 22.01 24.93 -23.38
C PRO A 1004 23.30 25.76 -23.44
N PRO A 1005 23.90 26.00 -24.63
CA PRO A 1005 25.13 26.79 -24.76
C PRO A 1005 25.11 28.16 -24.06
N PRO A 1006 24.08 29.02 -24.19
CA PRO A 1006 24.03 30.29 -23.44
C PRO A 1006 24.06 30.10 -21.92
N VAL A 1007 23.43 29.04 -21.40
CA VAL A 1007 23.39 28.75 -19.96
C VAL A 1007 24.76 28.28 -19.46
N ALA A 1008 25.46 27.47 -20.26
CA ALA A 1008 26.83 27.05 -19.95
C ALA A 1008 27.83 28.22 -20.01
N ALA A 1009 27.65 29.17 -20.93
CA ALA A 1009 28.46 30.39 -21.00
C ALA A 1009 28.16 31.35 -19.84
N ALA A 1010 26.90 31.50 -19.45
CA ALA A 1010 26.51 32.26 -18.26
C ALA A 1010 27.17 31.71 -17.00
N ALA A 1011 27.09 30.39 -16.79
CA ALA A 1011 27.71 29.71 -15.66
C ALA A 1011 29.25 29.87 -15.67
N LEU A 1012 29.89 29.76 -16.84
CA LEU A 1012 31.35 29.91 -16.99
C LEU A 1012 31.80 31.34 -16.60
N ALA A 1013 31.17 32.36 -17.20
CA ALA A 1013 31.49 33.76 -16.90
C ALA A 1013 31.18 34.17 -15.46
N ALA A 1014 30.20 33.51 -14.81
CA ALA A 1014 29.90 33.75 -13.41
C ALA A 1014 31.05 33.36 -12.47
N PHE A 1015 31.80 32.29 -12.74
CA PHE A 1015 32.98 31.93 -11.94
C PHE A 1015 34.11 32.97 -12.07
N ASP A 1016 34.28 33.58 -13.25
CA ASP A 1016 35.24 34.66 -13.44
C ASP A 1016 34.85 35.92 -12.64
N VAL A 1017 33.55 36.24 -12.58
CA VAL A 1017 33.01 37.32 -11.73
C VAL A 1017 33.12 36.98 -10.22
N LEU A 1018 33.02 35.71 -9.83
CA LEU A 1018 33.23 35.29 -8.43
C LEU A 1018 34.68 35.53 -7.96
N GLU A 1019 35.67 35.36 -8.82
CA GLU A 1019 37.07 35.65 -8.47
C GLU A 1019 37.40 37.15 -8.53
N GLN A 1020 36.84 37.88 -9.51
CA GLN A 1020 37.12 39.31 -9.70
C GLN A 1020 36.38 40.23 -8.71
N GLU A 1021 35.11 39.95 -8.43
CA GLU A 1021 34.23 40.82 -7.63
C GLU A 1021 33.70 40.15 -6.35
N GLY A 1022 33.82 38.82 -6.24
CA GLY A 1022 33.13 38.04 -5.21
C GLY A 1022 33.48 38.42 -3.78
N ALA A 1023 34.74 38.81 -3.51
CA ALA A 1023 35.16 39.24 -2.16
C ALA A 1023 34.41 40.51 -1.70
N ALA A 1024 34.37 41.55 -2.54
CA ALA A 1024 33.65 42.78 -2.25
C ALA A 1024 32.12 42.58 -2.20
N ARG A 1025 31.59 41.64 -2.99
CA ARG A 1025 30.18 41.24 -2.95
C ARG A 1025 29.84 40.46 -1.66
N ARG A 1026 30.68 39.52 -1.23
CA ARG A 1026 30.55 38.81 0.06
C ARG A 1026 30.59 39.79 1.24
N GLN A 1027 31.51 40.75 1.24
CA GLN A 1027 31.60 41.75 2.32
C GLN A 1027 30.29 42.55 2.47
N ARG A 1028 29.65 42.94 1.34
CA ARG A 1028 28.34 43.59 1.36
C ARG A 1028 27.23 42.65 1.83
N LEU A 1029 27.21 41.40 1.33
CA LEU A 1029 26.25 40.38 1.77
C LEU A 1029 26.28 40.21 3.30
N TRP A 1030 27.45 39.94 3.88
CA TRP A 1030 27.57 39.67 5.32
C TRP A 1030 27.22 40.86 6.21
N ARG A 1031 27.56 42.08 5.77
CA ARG A 1031 27.09 43.32 6.39
C ARG A 1031 25.56 43.44 6.38
N ASN A 1032 24.93 43.12 5.24
CA ASN A 1032 23.48 43.16 5.09
C ASN A 1032 22.79 42.07 5.93
N VAL A 1033 23.38 40.87 6.02
CA VAL A 1033 22.90 39.75 6.85
C VAL A 1033 22.91 40.15 8.33
N ALA A 1034 24.03 40.67 8.84
CA ALA A 1034 24.12 41.14 10.22
C ALA A 1034 23.08 42.22 10.52
N ARG A 1035 22.91 43.21 9.62
CA ARG A 1035 21.91 44.29 9.76
C ARG A 1035 20.48 43.76 9.87
N LEU A 1036 20.07 42.85 8.99
CA LEU A 1036 18.74 42.25 9.01
C LEU A 1036 18.54 41.37 10.25
N LEU A 1037 19.49 40.48 10.54
CA LEU A 1037 19.39 39.49 11.60
C LEU A 1037 19.33 40.14 13.00
N ASP A 1038 20.20 41.11 13.27
CA ASP A 1038 20.15 41.89 14.50
C ASP A 1038 18.89 42.76 14.58
N GLY A 1039 18.37 43.23 13.44
CA GLY A 1039 17.11 43.96 13.36
C GLY A 1039 15.91 43.10 13.76
N LEU A 1040 15.76 41.92 13.18
CA LEU A 1040 14.69 40.97 13.48
C LEU A 1040 14.74 40.50 14.94
N ARG A 1041 15.95 40.24 15.46
CA ARG A 1041 16.16 39.91 16.88
C ARG A 1041 15.76 41.08 17.79
N ARG A 1042 16.11 42.33 17.46
CA ARG A 1042 15.63 43.53 18.20
C ARG A 1042 14.10 43.75 18.13
N ILE A 1043 13.44 43.31 17.06
CA ILE A 1043 11.97 43.34 16.93
C ILE A 1043 11.31 42.26 17.81
N GLY A 1044 12.05 41.20 18.16
CA GLY A 1044 11.57 40.07 18.95
C GLY A 1044 11.10 38.87 18.13
N TYR A 1045 11.45 38.79 16.85
CA TYR A 1045 11.17 37.62 16.02
C TYR A 1045 12.10 36.45 16.33
N ASP A 1046 11.53 35.24 16.34
CA ASP A 1046 12.31 34.01 16.28
C ASP A 1046 12.94 33.85 14.89
N THR A 1047 14.27 33.71 14.90
CA THR A 1047 15.15 33.58 13.73
C THR A 1047 15.91 32.25 13.74
N GLY A 1048 15.57 31.33 14.64
CA GLY A 1048 16.26 30.05 14.80
C GLY A 1048 17.77 30.20 15.02
N LEU A 1049 18.50 29.18 14.57
CA LEU A 1049 19.97 29.10 14.67
C LEU A 1049 20.69 29.70 13.45
N THR A 1050 20.02 30.55 12.66
CA THR A 1050 20.63 31.09 11.42
C THR A 1050 21.93 31.85 11.68
N THR A 1051 22.92 31.55 10.84
CA THR A 1051 24.23 32.21 10.75
C THR A 1051 24.57 32.63 9.32
N SER A 1052 23.59 32.63 8.40
CA SER A 1052 23.83 32.72 6.96
C SER A 1052 22.96 33.75 6.22
N ALA A 1053 23.09 33.78 4.88
CA ALA A 1053 22.25 34.59 4.00
C ALA A 1053 20.78 34.13 3.88
N VAL A 1054 20.40 33.05 4.59
CA VAL A 1054 19.03 32.56 4.71
C VAL A 1054 18.53 32.87 6.12
N VAL A 1055 17.61 33.81 6.27
CA VAL A 1055 17.08 34.23 7.58
C VAL A 1055 15.61 33.80 7.69
N PRO A 1056 15.26 32.79 8.49
CA PRO A 1056 13.87 32.46 8.77
C PRO A 1056 13.24 33.51 9.70
N VAL A 1057 11.93 33.65 9.60
CA VAL A 1057 11.08 34.41 10.52
C VAL A 1057 9.94 33.48 10.93
N ILE A 1058 10.10 32.83 12.08
CA ILE A 1058 9.21 31.74 12.52
C ILE A 1058 7.96 32.33 13.17
N VAL A 1059 6.78 31.91 12.70
CA VAL A 1059 5.47 32.43 13.13
C VAL A 1059 4.47 31.32 13.51
N GLY A 1060 4.95 30.08 13.57
CA GLY A 1060 4.24 28.90 14.08
C GLY A 1060 3.21 28.33 13.10
N SER A 1061 2.08 29.02 12.92
CA SER A 1061 0.97 28.51 12.11
C SER A 1061 1.03 28.94 10.65
N GLU A 1062 0.51 28.10 9.76
CA GLU A 1062 0.32 28.38 8.34
C GLU A 1062 -0.51 29.64 8.12
N ARG A 1063 -1.53 29.86 8.97
CA ARG A 1063 -2.34 31.08 8.97
C ARG A 1063 -1.50 32.34 9.21
N ASN A 1064 -0.57 32.29 10.17
CA ASN A 1064 0.32 33.42 10.47
C ASN A 1064 1.33 33.64 9.34
N ALA A 1065 1.86 32.57 8.73
CA ALA A 1065 2.77 32.66 7.60
C ALA A 1065 2.09 33.27 6.35
N VAL A 1066 0.86 32.88 6.05
CA VAL A 1066 0.05 33.49 4.97
C VAL A 1066 -0.29 34.94 5.29
N ALA A 1067 -0.72 35.25 6.53
CA ALA A 1067 -1.05 36.61 6.93
C ALA A 1067 0.17 37.55 6.86
N LEU A 1068 1.35 37.11 7.31
CA LEU A 1068 2.59 37.87 7.23
C LEU A 1068 3.04 38.04 5.77
N THR A 1069 2.92 37.00 4.94
CA THR A 1069 3.20 37.07 3.49
C THR A 1069 2.35 38.16 2.84
N HIS A 1070 1.03 38.11 3.00
CA HIS A 1070 0.10 39.08 2.44
C HIS A 1070 0.41 40.50 2.93
N TYR A 1071 0.69 40.67 4.23
CA TYR A 1071 1.07 41.97 4.80
C TYR A 1071 2.35 42.56 4.18
N CYS A 1072 3.34 41.72 3.88
CA CYS A 1072 4.59 42.10 3.21
C CYS A 1072 4.35 42.43 1.72
N GLN A 1073 3.65 41.56 1.00
CA GLN A 1073 3.36 41.71 -0.42
C GLN A 1073 2.58 43.01 -0.70
N GLU A 1074 1.63 43.37 0.17
CA GLU A 1074 0.89 44.64 0.09
C GLU A 1074 1.73 45.89 0.34
N ARG A 1075 2.93 45.78 0.94
CA ARG A 1075 3.86 46.88 1.24
C ARG A 1075 5.10 46.89 0.34
N ASP A 1076 4.99 46.19 -0.80
CA ASP A 1076 6.03 45.99 -1.78
C ASP A 1076 7.27 45.24 -1.23
N LEU A 1077 7.06 44.27 -0.33
CA LEU A 1077 8.11 43.37 0.16
C LEU A 1077 7.81 41.93 -0.31
N PHE A 1078 8.53 41.47 -1.33
CA PHE A 1078 8.37 40.16 -1.93
C PHE A 1078 9.08 39.09 -1.09
N ALA A 1079 8.34 38.54 -0.13
CA ALA A 1079 8.68 37.35 0.64
C ALA A 1079 7.59 36.28 0.45
N MET A 1080 7.91 35.01 0.73
CA MET A 1080 7.00 33.87 0.55
C MET A 1080 6.99 32.97 1.80
N PRO A 1081 5.87 32.29 2.08
CA PRO A 1081 5.73 31.45 3.26
C PRO A 1081 6.29 30.05 2.99
N VAL A 1082 6.84 29.45 4.05
CA VAL A 1082 7.25 28.05 4.12
C VAL A 1082 6.35 27.37 5.16
N MET A 1083 5.68 26.31 4.73
CA MET A 1083 4.59 25.63 5.45
C MET A 1083 4.71 24.11 5.27
N PRO A 1084 4.02 23.28 6.08
CA PRO A 1084 3.98 21.84 5.87
C PRO A 1084 3.53 21.45 4.45
N PRO A 1085 4.10 20.39 3.85
CA PRO A 1085 5.06 19.44 4.43
C PRO A 1085 6.54 19.89 4.35
N ALA A 1086 6.84 21.10 3.89
CA ALA A 1086 8.23 21.56 3.74
C ALA A 1086 8.92 21.83 5.09
N VAL A 1087 8.16 22.19 6.12
CA VAL A 1087 8.61 22.31 7.53
C VAL A 1087 7.63 21.57 8.45
N PRO A 1088 8.04 21.17 9.67
CA PRO A 1088 7.13 20.56 10.65
C PRO A 1088 5.90 21.42 10.96
N VAL A 1089 4.76 20.76 11.20
CA VAL A 1089 3.51 21.40 11.64
C VAL A 1089 3.76 22.22 12.90
N GLY A 1090 3.24 23.45 12.94
CA GLY A 1090 3.50 24.38 14.05
C GLY A 1090 4.85 25.11 13.99
N THR A 1091 5.62 24.98 12.89
CA THR A 1091 6.89 25.71 12.67
C THR A 1091 6.90 26.52 11.36
N ALA A 1092 5.72 26.90 10.86
CA ALA A 1092 5.58 27.70 9.65
C ALA A 1092 6.24 29.09 9.81
N ARG A 1093 6.77 29.60 8.71
CA ARG A 1093 7.71 30.73 8.71
C ARG A 1093 7.72 31.48 7.38
N LEU A 1094 8.22 32.71 7.37
CA LEU A 1094 8.78 33.29 6.15
C LEU A 1094 10.28 32.96 6.09
N ARG A 1095 10.86 32.99 4.90
CA ARG A 1095 12.31 32.88 4.71
C ARG A 1095 12.80 34.05 3.87
N LEU A 1096 13.64 34.88 4.48
CA LEU A 1096 14.19 36.09 3.91
C LEU A 1096 15.64 35.82 3.47
N ASN A 1097 15.85 35.76 2.17
CA ASN A 1097 17.17 35.58 1.57
C ASN A 1097 17.81 36.96 1.35
N VAL A 1098 18.97 37.19 1.95
CA VAL A 1098 19.69 38.47 1.89
C VAL A 1098 20.61 38.53 0.66
N MET A 1099 20.77 39.69 0.04
CA MET A 1099 21.60 39.89 -1.14
C MET A 1099 22.62 41.02 -0.96
N ALA A 1100 23.78 40.88 -1.60
CA ALA A 1100 24.83 41.92 -1.71
C ALA A 1100 24.41 43.18 -2.48
N SER A 1101 23.22 43.15 -3.11
CA SER A 1101 22.56 44.26 -3.81
C SER A 1101 21.52 44.99 -2.96
N HIS A 1102 21.11 44.47 -1.81
CA HIS A 1102 20.31 45.24 -0.86
C HIS A 1102 21.13 46.42 -0.33
N THR A 1103 20.54 47.61 -0.33
CA THR A 1103 21.07 48.79 0.35
C THR A 1103 20.68 48.77 1.84
N ASP A 1104 21.27 49.64 2.64
CA ASP A 1104 20.88 49.82 4.04
C ASP A 1104 19.42 50.27 4.17
N GLU A 1105 18.94 51.11 3.24
CA GLU A 1105 17.54 51.55 3.14
C GLU A 1105 16.59 50.39 2.77
N ASP A 1106 16.99 49.49 1.86
CA ASP A 1106 16.21 48.29 1.53
C ASP A 1106 16.04 47.38 2.77
N VAL A 1107 17.11 47.17 3.55
CA VAL A 1107 17.08 46.35 4.77
C VAL A 1107 16.24 47.02 5.86
N ASP A 1108 16.41 48.32 6.08
CA ASP A 1108 15.62 49.07 7.08
C ASP A 1108 14.13 49.09 6.71
N ARG A 1109 13.78 49.30 5.43
CA ARG A 1109 12.38 49.21 4.95
C ARG A 1109 11.79 47.82 5.19
N ALA A 1110 12.56 46.75 4.99
CA ALA A 1110 12.10 45.40 5.27
C ALA A 1110 11.87 45.18 6.79
N LEU A 1111 12.77 45.70 7.64
CA LEU A 1111 12.64 45.66 9.08
C LEU A 1111 11.42 46.43 9.59
N ASP A 1112 11.15 47.64 9.08
CA ASP A 1112 9.99 48.44 9.47
C ASP A 1112 8.66 47.76 9.10
N ILE A 1113 8.57 47.20 7.89
CA ILE A 1113 7.40 46.44 7.44
C ILE A 1113 7.16 45.24 8.37
N LEU A 1114 8.20 44.48 8.70
CA LEU A 1114 8.10 43.30 9.57
C LEU A 1114 7.83 43.68 11.04
N ALA A 1115 8.39 44.77 11.53
CA ALA A 1115 8.15 45.31 12.86
C ALA A 1115 6.68 45.73 13.04
N GLN A 1116 6.10 46.40 12.04
CA GLN A 1116 4.68 46.75 12.09
C GLN A 1116 3.80 45.52 11.87
N ALA A 1117 4.18 44.57 11.01
CA ALA A 1117 3.44 43.33 10.80
C ALA A 1117 3.28 42.53 12.11
N GLY A 1118 4.37 42.29 12.84
CA GLY A 1118 4.35 41.52 14.09
C GLY A 1118 3.46 42.17 15.15
N LYS A 1119 3.59 43.50 15.33
CA LYS A 1119 2.73 44.29 16.23
C LYS A 1119 1.24 44.28 15.86
N THR A 1120 0.91 44.09 14.57
CA THR A 1120 -0.46 44.17 14.06
C THR A 1120 -1.14 42.81 13.95
N LEU A 1121 -0.40 41.74 13.65
CA LEU A 1121 -0.96 40.42 13.32
C LEU A 1121 -0.91 39.41 14.48
N PHE A 1122 0.16 39.44 15.27
CA PHE A 1122 0.45 38.44 16.32
C PHE A 1122 1.46 38.99 17.35
N PRO A 1123 1.12 40.09 18.08
CA PRO A 1123 2.04 40.70 19.04
C PRO A 1123 2.49 39.74 20.16
N GLU A 1124 1.72 38.69 20.45
CA GLU A 1124 2.05 37.61 21.39
C GLU A 1124 3.22 36.71 20.96
N LEU A 1125 3.61 36.73 19.68
CA LEU A 1125 4.78 36.00 19.18
C LEU A 1125 6.09 36.79 19.28
N LEU A 1126 6.03 38.11 19.50
CA LEU A 1126 7.22 38.94 19.66
C LEU A 1126 7.77 38.83 21.08
N ARG A 1127 8.96 38.24 21.23
CA ARG A 1127 9.64 38.06 22.53
C ARG A 1127 10.71 39.14 22.72
N PRO A 1128 10.66 39.94 23.81
CA PRO A 1128 11.77 40.83 24.16
C PRO A 1128 13.08 40.06 24.34
N VAL A 1129 14.20 40.64 23.92
CA VAL A 1129 15.53 40.04 24.08
C VAL A 1129 16.04 40.22 25.51
N GLU A 1130 15.54 39.38 26.43
CA GLU A 1130 16.25 39.10 27.68
C GLU A 1130 17.43 38.15 27.39
N ALA A 1131 18.55 38.35 28.09
CA ALA A 1131 19.88 37.91 27.65
C ALA A 1131 20.13 36.40 27.79
N SER A 1132 19.56 35.62 26.87
CA SER A 1132 19.76 34.16 26.76
C SER A 1132 20.88 33.84 25.77
N ARG A 1133 22.13 34.13 26.16
CA ARG A 1133 23.36 33.86 25.38
C ARG A 1133 24.23 32.79 26.05
N GLU A 1134 23.64 31.65 26.42
CA GLU A 1134 24.36 30.47 26.90
C GLU A 1134 23.50 29.21 26.73
N ALA A 1135 23.67 28.55 25.57
CA ALA A 1135 23.20 27.20 25.22
C ALA A 1135 24.04 26.72 24.02
#